data_AF-A0A4R7T832-F1
#
_entry.id   AF-A0A4R7T832-F1
#
_cell.length_a   1.000
_cell.length_b   1.000
_cell.length_c   1.000
_cell.angle_alpha   90.00
_cell.angle_beta   90.00
_cell.angle_gamma   90.00
#
_symmetry.space_group_name_H-M   'P 1'
#
loop_
_entity.id
_entity.type
_entity.pdbx_description
1 polymer ?
#
loop_
_entity_poly.entity_id
_entity_poly.type
_entity_poly.pdbx_seq_one_letter_code
_entity_poly.pdbx_strand_id
1 'polypeptide(L)'
;MFIRRLLVAAGIIAGALVAMPATAAPPGNVLYSPNLSSYPNADASYPRAIRLDHDGNAGRTVLATFAHRNEPGPSSFPVYRSTDGGATFGASPISTIGSNTAGWDLGAPVIYEVPRTANGLNQGDLLAAGTAWDEGNFTAQKIEVFKSTDHGAHWQYLSNCTSTSGQPNTIGQGIWEPWFLLAPNNTLACFISDERPAGSPTNNQIIGHYTSTNGGVTWSAAITPDVAFPADNLARPGMSIITPLPNGQFLMSYELCRDATNADHACEVYLKTSPDGLNWAPTNSPGTLAQTTDGRHLLHTPYVAWIPGGGPNGTLVLSGQRVVTGPTGNKAVMAESGSVLLANTSLGTGSWTELEAPVNVNPTGSYGPGAPGCPGYSSPIVPSSNGTSFLYLAATWLGTGNQCQVRFGTGVVGGPTGAITGPAAAGKCLDVDHNTAVNGNAVQLWTCGSVPGQQWTMMADGTIRAFGKCLDIVGNGTANFAKVQLWDCGPAGGQQWRPQANGALLNPQSGRCLDSPSGATTDGTKLQIYDCNGLDSQKWNLPGSPTGPITGPAAAGKCVDVDTNTSTSGNVVQLWTCNGVPGQQWSLATDGKIRAFGKCLDIVGNGTANFTKVQLWDCGPAGGQIWQPQANGALLNPQSGRCLDAPNGATVDGTDLQIYDCNGLDPQKWKVPL
;
A
#
# COMPACT_ATOMS: atom_id res chain seq x y z
N MET A 1 41.61 -64.69 0.51
CA MET A 1 42.56 -63.56 0.56
C MET A 1 41.76 -62.31 0.86
N PHE A 2 41.89 -61.77 2.07
CA PHE A 2 41.14 -60.61 2.57
C PHE A 2 41.54 -59.34 1.82
N ILE A 3 40.58 -58.57 1.28
CA ILE A 3 40.80 -57.17 0.92
C ILE A 3 39.73 -56.32 1.60
N ARG A 4 40.21 -55.44 2.48
CA ARG A 4 39.46 -54.47 3.29
C ARG A 4 38.68 -53.50 2.39
N ARG A 5 37.39 -53.32 2.64
CA ARG A 5 36.65 -52.14 2.18
C ARG A 5 36.91 -51.00 3.16
N LEU A 6 37.56 -49.93 2.69
CA LEU A 6 37.61 -48.65 3.40
C LEU A 6 36.18 -48.08 3.46
N LEU A 7 35.66 -47.88 4.66
CA LEU A 7 34.57 -46.92 4.90
C LEU A 7 35.18 -45.52 4.90
N VAL A 8 34.89 -44.74 3.86
CA VAL A 8 35.06 -43.29 3.90
C VAL A 8 33.75 -42.72 4.46
N ALA A 9 33.80 -42.27 5.72
CA ALA A 9 32.72 -41.48 6.30
C ALA A 9 32.74 -40.09 5.65
N ALA A 10 31.84 -39.85 4.70
CA ALA A 10 31.56 -38.50 4.22
C ALA A 10 30.70 -37.80 5.29
N GLY A 11 31.35 -36.96 6.11
CA GLY A 11 30.66 -36.08 7.04
C GLY A 11 29.73 -35.15 6.27
N ILE A 12 28.43 -35.24 6.55
CA ILE A 12 27.44 -34.25 6.10
C ILE A 12 27.73 -32.99 6.91
N ILE A 13 28.46 -32.05 6.32
CA ILE A 13 28.50 -30.67 6.79
C ILE A 13 27.15 -30.08 6.37
N ALA A 14 26.20 -30.05 7.31
CA ALA A 14 25.02 -29.22 7.18
C ALA A 14 25.48 -27.76 7.15
N GLY A 15 25.71 -27.25 5.94
CA GLY A 15 25.90 -25.82 5.73
C GLY A 15 24.61 -25.13 6.13
N ALA A 16 24.61 -24.50 7.30
CA ALA A 16 23.59 -23.53 7.64
C ALA A 16 23.55 -22.51 6.51
N LEU A 17 22.38 -22.37 5.87
CA LEU A 17 22.06 -21.20 5.05
C LEU A 17 22.10 -20.00 6.00
N VAL A 18 23.28 -19.42 6.17
CA VAL A 18 23.44 -18.11 6.76
C VAL A 18 22.79 -17.16 5.76
N ALA A 19 21.63 -16.61 6.11
CA ALA A 19 21.05 -15.50 5.38
C ALA A 19 22.16 -14.47 5.19
N MET A 20 22.50 -14.16 3.93
CA MET A 20 23.41 -13.06 3.67
C MET A 20 22.79 -11.82 4.30
N PRO A 21 23.54 -11.03 5.11
CA PRO A 21 23.02 -9.77 5.60
C PRO A 21 22.59 -8.95 4.39
N ALA A 22 21.40 -8.37 4.44
CA ALA A 22 20.96 -7.43 3.44
C ALA A 22 22.09 -6.42 3.20
N THR A 23 22.41 -6.16 1.93
CA THR A 23 23.34 -5.09 1.58
C THR A 23 22.90 -3.82 2.29
N ALA A 24 23.81 -3.10 2.95
CA ALA A 24 23.45 -1.92 3.72
C ALA A 24 22.63 -0.96 2.84
N ALA A 25 21.38 -0.70 3.25
CA ALA A 25 20.51 0.21 2.54
C ALA A 25 21.21 1.54 2.28
N PRO A 26 21.06 2.15 1.08
CA PRO A 26 21.61 3.47 0.82
C PRO A 26 21.07 4.44 1.87
N PRO A 27 21.86 5.45 2.28
CA PRO A 27 21.46 6.31 3.40
C PRO A 27 20.21 7.15 3.08
N GLY A 28 19.72 7.15 1.84
CA GLY A 28 18.62 7.98 1.36
C GLY A 28 19.09 9.37 0.90
N ASN A 29 18.18 10.12 0.29
CA ASN A 29 18.35 11.53 -0.04
C ASN A 29 17.89 12.40 1.13
N VAL A 30 18.50 13.57 1.31
CA VAL A 30 18.09 14.52 2.35
C VAL A 30 16.91 15.34 1.83
N LEU A 31 15.78 15.31 2.55
CA LEU A 31 14.66 16.22 2.31
C LEU A 31 14.91 17.56 3.00
N TYR A 32 15.29 17.51 4.28
CA TYR A 32 15.56 18.67 5.12
C TYR A 32 16.62 18.33 6.15
N SER A 33 17.52 19.27 6.43
CA SER A 33 18.49 19.19 7.53
C SER A 33 18.53 20.55 8.25
N PRO A 34 18.35 20.59 9.58
CA PRO A 34 18.36 21.83 10.34
C PRO A 34 19.73 22.51 10.34
N ASN A 35 19.74 23.84 10.42
CA ASN A 35 20.98 24.61 10.56
C ASN A 35 21.45 24.65 12.03
N LEU A 36 22.14 23.60 12.46
CA LEU A 36 22.63 23.46 13.84
C LEU A 36 23.64 24.53 14.27
N SER A 37 24.27 25.23 13.32
CA SER A 37 25.18 26.34 13.65
C SER A 37 24.43 27.58 14.17
N SER A 38 23.22 27.80 13.65
CA SER A 38 22.36 28.92 14.03
C SER A 38 21.38 28.53 15.13
N TYR A 39 20.92 27.27 15.11
CA TYR A 39 19.93 26.73 16.03
C TYR A 39 20.43 25.40 16.62
N PRO A 40 21.25 25.44 17.69
CA PRO A 40 21.91 24.26 18.22
C PRO A 40 21.00 23.19 18.82
N ASN A 41 19.68 23.42 18.90
CA ASN A 41 18.69 22.47 19.40
C ASN A 41 17.65 22.08 18.33
N ALA A 42 17.80 22.59 17.11
CA ALA A 42 16.85 22.36 16.02
C ALA A 42 16.65 20.87 15.72
N ASP A 43 15.41 20.49 15.47
CA ASP A 43 15.03 19.11 15.19
C ASP A 43 14.00 19.04 14.06
N ALA A 44 14.16 18.04 13.21
CA ALA A 44 13.19 17.65 12.20
C ALA A 44 12.86 16.15 12.36
N SER A 45 11.65 15.88 12.81
CA SER A 45 11.21 14.53 13.17
C SER A 45 9.74 14.31 12.83
N TYR A 46 9.23 13.09 13.07
CA TYR A 46 7.81 12.78 12.82
C TYR A 46 7.36 13.04 11.37
N PRO A 47 8.09 12.55 10.36
CA PRO A 47 7.74 12.80 8.97
C PRO A 47 6.37 12.25 8.60
N ARG A 48 5.71 12.90 7.64
CA ARG A 48 4.49 12.47 6.98
C ARG A 48 4.60 12.73 5.50
N ALA A 49 4.00 11.88 4.69
CA ALA A 49 3.90 12.12 3.27
C ALA A 49 2.63 11.50 2.70
N ILE A 50 2.11 12.12 1.64
CA ILE A 50 0.98 11.60 0.85
C ILE A 50 1.26 11.80 -0.63
N ARG A 51 0.81 10.85 -1.44
CA ARG A 51 0.71 10.99 -2.89
C ARG A 51 -0.66 11.57 -3.20
N LEU A 52 -0.72 12.59 -4.05
CA LEU A 52 -1.99 13.17 -4.46
C LEU A 52 -2.57 12.37 -5.62
N ASP A 53 -3.75 11.80 -5.40
CA ASP A 53 -4.51 11.02 -6.38
C ASP A 53 -5.45 11.90 -7.21
N HIS A 54 -5.81 13.10 -6.72
CA HIS A 54 -6.85 13.95 -7.31
C HIS A 54 -6.36 15.32 -7.80
N ASP A 55 -5.06 15.48 -8.04
CA ASP A 55 -4.44 16.73 -8.49
C ASP A 55 -4.28 16.85 -10.02
N GLY A 56 -4.74 15.83 -10.77
CA GLY A 56 -4.63 15.75 -12.22
C GLY A 56 -3.26 15.30 -12.76
N ASN A 57 -2.25 15.05 -11.91
CA ASN A 57 -0.87 14.73 -12.32
C ASN A 57 -0.54 13.23 -12.31
N ALA A 58 -1.48 12.36 -12.68
CA ALA A 58 -1.28 10.90 -12.79
C ALA A 58 -0.57 10.26 -11.58
N GLY A 59 -0.82 10.77 -10.37
CA GLY A 59 -0.20 10.25 -9.14
C GLY A 59 1.28 10.60 -8.99
N ARG A 60 1.79 11.63 -9.66
CA ARG A 60 3.21 12.05 -9.57
C ARG A 60 3.48 13.09 -8.49
N THR A 61 2.47 13.82 -8.03
CA THR A 61 2.67 14.79 -6.95
C THR A 61 2.71 14.07 -5.61
N VAL A 62 3.75 14.35 -4.82
CA VAL A 62 3.88 13.89 -3.44
C VAL A 62 4.09 15.12 -2.56
N LEU A 63 3.34 15.20 -1.46
CA LEU A 63 3.57 16.18 -0.41
C LEU A 63 4.26 15.50 0.76
N ALA A 64 5.25 16.16 1.34
CA ALA A 64 5.93 15.71 2.55
C ALA A 64 5.96 16.83 3.60
N THR A 65 5.83 16.46 4.85
CA THR A 65 5.89 17.38 6.00
C THR A 65 6.49 16.67 7.21
N PHE A 66 6.80 17.40 8.27
CA PHE A 66 7.42 16.87 9.50
C PHE A 66 7.25 17.90 10.63
N ALA A 67 7.44 17.46 11.88
CA ALA A 67 7.54 18.36 13.02
C ALA A 67 8.87 19.13 12.96
N HIS A 68 8.80 20.43 12.71
CA HIS A 68 9.94 21.34 12.67
C HIS A 68 10.00 22.14 13.98
N ARG A 69 11.01 21.86 14.80
CA ARG A 69 11.08 22.30 16.21
C ARG A 69 12.40 23.01 16.52
N ASN A 70 12.39 23.81 17.59
CA ASN A 70 13.57 24.47 18.17
C ASN A 70 14.35 25.37 17.20
N GLU A 71 13.63 25.97 16.24
CA GLU A 71 14.08 27.03 15.34
C GLU A 71 13.31 28.33 15.66
N PRO A 72 13.60 29.50 15.06
CA PRO A 72 12.93 30.73 15.43
C PRO A 72 11.42 30.67 15.19
N GLY A 73 10.66 31.03 16.22
CA GLY A 73 9.20 30.99 16.22
C GLY A 73 8.66 29.64 16.72
N PRO A 74 7.32 29.50 16.79
CA PRO A 74 6.71 28.26 17.24
C PRO A 74 6.96 27.11 16.25
N SER A 75 6.96 25.90 16.79
CA SER A 75 7.05 24.67 16.01
C SER A 75 5.91 24.59 15.00
N SER A 76 6.24 24.10 13.80
CA SER A 76 5.34 24.15 12.64
C SER A 76 5.57 22.98 11.70
N PHE A 77 4.77 22.92 10.64
CA PHE A 77 4.84 21.87 9.63
C PHE A 77 5.16 22.48 8.25
N PRO A 78 6.43 22.49 7.82
CA PRO A 78 6.78 22.88 6.46
C PRO A 78 6.25 21.83 5.48
N VAL A 79 5.67 22.25 4.36
CA VAL A 79 5.14 21.35 3.32
C VAL A 79 6.05 21.40 2.10
N TYR A 80 6.74 20.30 1.83
CA TYR A 80 7.56 20.10 0.65
C TYR A 80 6.76 19.40 -0.45
N ARG A 81 7.08 19.70 -1.70
CA ARG A 81 6.42 19.11 -2.87
C ARG A 81 7.44 18.43 -3.78
N SER A 82 7.08 17.23 -4.21
CA SER A 82 7.67 16.52 -5.35
C SER A 82 6.66 16.48 -6.49
N THR A 83 7.15 16.53 -7.73
CA THR A 83 6.35 16.40 -8.97
C THR A 83 6.75 15.19 -9.81
N ASP A 84 7.66 14.35 -9.30
CA ASP A 84 8.25 13.22 -10.02
C ASP A 84 8.04 11.88 -9.31
N GLY A 85 7.02 11.80 -8.44
CA GLY A 85 6.68 10.59 -7.69
C GLY A 85 7.54 10.40 -6.43
N GLY A 86 8.14 11.46 -5.90
CA GLY A 86 9.02 11.41 -4.72
C GLY A 86 10.48 11.08 -5.04
N ALA A 87 10.90 11.14 -6.31
CA ALA A 87 12.30 10.96 -6.68
C ALA A 87 13.13 12.18 -6.27
N THR A 88 12.57 13.38 -6.39
CA THR A 88 13.14 14.64 -5.89
C THR A 88 12.08 15.51 -5.23
N PHE A 89 12.50 16.37 -4.29
CA PHE A 89 11.67 17.39 -3.65
C PHE A 89 12.27 18.77 -3.90
N GLY A 90 11.43 19.81 -3.91
CA GLY A 90 11.89 21.19 -3.98
C GLY A 90 12.84 21.56 -2.83
N ALA A 91 13.80 22.44 -3.08
CA ALA A 91 14.80 22.87 -2.10
C ALA A 91 14.23 23.73 -0.95
N SER A 92 12.96 24.12 -1.04
CA SER A 92 12.25 24.91 -0.03
C SER A 92 10.80 24.45 0.04
N PRO A 93 10.14 24.58 1.20
CA PRO A 93 8.74 24.23 1.32
C PRO A 93 7.88 25.17 0.46
N ILE A 94 6.79 24.64 -0.09
CA ILE A 94 5.78 25.42 -0.84
C ILE A 94 4.86 26.20 0.10
N SER A 95 4.77 25.79 1.37
CA SER A 95 3.96 26.42 2.40
C SER A 95 4.41 25.94 3.79
N THR A 96 3.94 26.59 4.85
CA THR A 96 4.16 26.17 6.24
C THR A 96 2.86 26.26 7.01
N ILE A 97 2.51 25.23 7.76
CA ILE A 97 1.34 25.19 8.65
C ILE A 97 1.80 25.53 10.06
N GLY A 98 1.33 26.65 10.61
CA GLY A 98 1.54 27.04 12.00
C GLY A 98 0.25 26.97 12.80
N SER A 99 0.35 26.99 14.14
CA SER A 99 -0.84 26.99 15.00
C SER A 99 -1.71 28.22 14.72
N ASN A 100 -3.03 28.01 14.75
CA ASN A 100 -4.00 29.10 14.75
C ASN A 100 -4.02 29.85 16.08
N THR A 101 -3.54 29.23 17.16
CA THR A 101 -3.35 29.88 18.44
C THR A 101 -1.99 30.59 18.45
N ALA A 102 -2.00 31.92 18.52
CA ALA A 102 -0.78 32.72 18.40
C ALA A 102 0.25 32.34 19.49
N GLY A 103 1.48 32.04 19.04
CA GLY A 103 2.59 31.65 19.91
C GLY A 103 2.61 30.17 20.31
N TRP A 104 1.61 29.37 19.91
CA TRP A 104 1.59 27.94 20.19
C TRP A 104 2.34 27.13 19.13
N ASP A 105 2.93 26.03 19.57
CA ASP A 105 3.62 25.02 18.80
C ASP A 105 2.65 24.03 18.16
N LEU A 106 3.04 23.42 17.05
CA LEU A 106 2.40 22.24 16.48
C LEU A 106 3.35 21.03 16.49
N GLY A 107 2.82 19.87 16.92
CA GLY A 107 3.51 18.58 16.91
C GLY A 107 2.65 17.44 16.37
N ALA A 108 3.28 16.29 16.12
CA ALA A 108 2.64 15.07 15.61
C ALA A 108 1.75 15.30 14.36
N PRO A 109 2.32 15.72 13.23
CA PRO A 109 1.55 16.07 12.05
C PRO A 109 0.79 14.87 11.47
N VAL A 110 -0.30 15.19 10.78
CA VAL A 110 -0.92 14.36 9.74
C VAL A 110 -1.27 15.24 8.55
N ILE A 111 -1.17 14.67 7.35
CA ILE A 111 -1.69 15.24 6.12
C ILE A 111 -2.51 14.16 5.41
N TYR A 112 -3.68 14.54 4.88
CA TYR A 112 -4.67 13.62 4.35
C TYR A 112 -5.33 14.24 3.11
N GLU A 113 -5.39 13.50 2.01
CA GLU A 113 -6.19 13.89 0.85
C GLU A 113 -7.59 13.30 0.96
N VAL A 114 -8.60 14.11 0.70
CA VAL A 114 -10.00 13.69 0.69
C VAL A 114 -10.24 12.82 -0.56
N PRO A 115 -10.54 11.51 -0.40
CA PRO A 115 -10.58 10.57 -1.53
C PRO A 115 -11.82 10.73 -2.41
N ARG A 116 -12.88 11.37 -1.89
CA ARG A 116 -14.13 11.64 -2.62
C ARG A 116 -14.91 12.77 -1.97
N THR A 117 -15.69 13.49 -2.77
CA THR A 117 -16.58 14.55 -2.28
C THR A 117 -17.59 14.01 -1.29
N ALA A 118 -17.63 14.58 -0.08
CA ALA A 118 -18.52 14.18 0.98
C ALA A 118 -18.68 15.29 2.02
N ASN A 119 -19.92 15.55 2.44
CA ASN A 119 -20.24 16.30 3.65
C ASN A 119 -19.50 17.65 3.80
N GLY A 120 -19.36 18.44 2.73
CA GLY A 120 -18.69 19.76 2.79
C GLY A 120 -17.18 19.74 2.47
N LEU A 121 -16.63 18.57 2.15
CA LEU A 121 -15.30 18.42 1.55
C LEU A 121 -15.45 17.98 0.09
N ASN A 122 -14.61 18.53 -0.78
CA ASN A 122 -14.47 18.10 -2.16
C ASN A 122 -13.38 17.03 -2.27
N GLN A 123 -13.51 16.13 -3.26
CA GLN A 123 -12.42 15.26 -3.66
C GLN A 123 -11.16 16.08 -3.97
N GLY A 124 -10.01 15.66 -3.44
CA GLY A 124 -8.74 16.37 -3.62
C GLY A 124 -8.51 17.55 -2.66
N ASP A 125 -9.51 17.94 -1.84
CA ASP A 125 -9.24 18.80 -0.70
C ASP A 125 -8.20 18.12 0.20
N LEU A 126 -7.28 18.89 0.79
CA LEU A 126 -6.33 18.38 1.76
C LEU A 126 -6.73 18.82 3.16
N LEU A 127 -6.64 17.89 4.10
CA LEU A 127 -6.69 18.15 5.53
C LEU A 127 -5.30 17.96 6.12
N ALA A 128 -4.97 18.80 7.09
CA ALA A 128 -3.82 18.60 7.96
C ALA A 128 -4.24 18.82 9.41
N ALA A 129 -3.57 18.16 10.34
CA ALA A 129 -3.76 18.42 11.75
C ALA A 129 -2.47 18.19 12.52
N GLY A 130 -2.44 18.75 13.73
CA GLY A 130 -1.40 18.51 14.70
C GLY A 130 -1.91 18.81 16.10
N THR A 131 -1.19 18.32 17.09
CA THR A 131 -1.42 18.76 18.46
C THR A 131 -0.82 20.15 18.65
N ALA A 132 -1.67 21.09 19.05
CA ALA A 132 -1.29 22.46 19.38
C ALA A 132 -1.18 22.66 20.89
N TRP A 133 -0.08 23.25 21.35
CA TRP A 133 0.15 23.59 22.76
C TRP A 133 1.18 24.73 22.92
N ASP A 134 1.29 25.27 24.13
CA ASP A 134 2.41 26.14 24.55
C ASP A 134 3.54 25.24 25.10
N GLU A 135 4.69 25.14 24.42
CA GLU A 135 5.67 24.07 24.69
C GLU A 135 6.16 24.07 26.14
N GLY A 136 6.03 22.90 26.80
CA GLY A 136 6.30 22.74 28.24
C GLY A 136 5.12 23.10 29.16
N ASN A 137 3.98 23.53 28.61
CA ASN A 137 2.75 23.83 29.31
C ASN A 137 1.58 22.96 28.84
N PHE A 138 1.36 21.85 29.54
CA PHE A 138 0.33 20.85 29.24
C PHE A 138 -1.06 21.20 29.76
N THR A 139 -1.23 22.38 30.37
CA THR A 139 -2.52 22.76 30.99
C THR A 139 -3.64 22.95 29.97
N ALA A 140 -3.29 23.24 28.71
CA ALA A 140 -4.23 23.35 27.62
C ALA A 140 -3.62 22.81 26.32
N GLN A 141 -4.42 22.08 25.55
CA GLN A 141 -4.01 21.53 24.25
C GLN A 141 -5.20 21.45 23.31
N LYS A 142 -4.94 21.39 22.01
CA LYS A 142 -5.94 21.21 20.95
C LYS A 142 -5.42 20.26 19.89
N ILE A 143 -6.32 19.58 19.19
CA ILE A 143 -6.00 19.07 17.85
C ILE A 143 -6.55 20.08 16.86
N GLU A 144 -5.68 20.93 16.32
CA GLU A 144 -6.06 21.95 15.33
C GLU A 144 -6.11 21.33 13.93
N VAL A 145 -7.20 21.59 13.20
CA VAL A 145 -7.47 21.08 11.87
C VAL A 145 -7.35 22.21 10.86
N PHE A 146 -6.65 21.94 9.76
CA PHE A 146 -6.41 22.87 8.66
C PHE A 146 -6.89 22.25 7.35
N LYS A 147 -7.32 23.12 6.42
CA LYS A 147 -7.76 22.73 5.09
C LYS A 147 -6.97 23.47 4.01
N SER A 148 -6.61 22.77 2.94
CA SER A 148 -6.10 23.34 1.69
C SER A 148 -6.98 22.88 0.53
N THR A 149 -7.19 23.76 -0.44
CA THR A 149 -7.98 23.49 -1.67
C THR A 149 -7.16 23.66 -2.94
N ASP A 150 -5.84 23.85 -2.79
CA ASP A 150 -4.89 24.20 -3.84
C ASP A 150 -3.61 23.36 -3.73
N HIS A 151 -3.80 22.09 -3.40
CA HIS A 151 -2.74 21.07 -3.33
C HIS A 151 -1.61 21.44 -2.34
N GLY A 152 -1.97 22.07 -1.22
CA GLY A 152 -1.07 22.34 -0.10
C GLY A 152 -0.27 23.63 -0.25
N ALA A 153 -0.62 24.51 -1.18
CA ALA A 153 0.02 25.83 -1.33
C ALA A 153 -0.46 26.82 -0.26
N HIS A 154 -1.74 26.78 0.11
CA HIS A 154 -2.30 27.59 1.20
C HIS A 154 -3.13 26.75 2.15
N TRP A 155 -3.01 27.05 3.45
CA TRP A 155 -3.71 26.36 4.53
C TRP A 155 -4.55 27.35 5.33
N GLN A 156 -5.79 26.96 5.61
CA GLN A 156 -6.72 27.71 6.43
C GLN A 156 -7.09 26.89 7.65
N TYR A 157 -7.07 27.51 8.83
CA TYR A 157 -7.65 26.92 10.03
C TYR A 157 -9.13 26.61 9.79
N LEU A 158 -9.55 25.40 10.14
CA LEU A 158 -10.91 24.90 9.97
C LEU A 158 -11.63 24.79 11.31
N SER A 159 -11.06 24.05 12.26
CA SER A 159 -11.67 23.76 13.56
C SER A 159 -10.67 23.12 14.52
N ASN A 160 -11.13 22.71 15.70
CA ASN A 160 -10.42 21.76 16.55
C ASN A 160 -11.22 20.47 16.64
N CYS A 161 -10.61 19.31 16.38
CA CYS A 161 -11.34 18.05 16.54
C CYS A 161 -11.59 17.72 18.02
N THR A 162 -10.69 18.16 18.88
CA THR A 162 -10.90 18.20 20.33
C THR A 162 -10.00 19.27 20.97
N SER A 163 -10.31 19.64 22.21
CA SER A 163 -9.52 20.57 23.02
C SER A 163 -9.64 20.24 24.50
N THR A 164 -8.62 20.62 25.26
CA THR A 164 -8.61 20.51 26.72
C THR A 164 -8.02 21.76 27.35
N SER A 165 -8.43 22.05 28.58
CA SER A 165 -7.95 23.17 29.39
C SER A 165 -8.04 22.83 30.88
N GLY A 166 -7.17 23.40 31.70
CA GLY A 166 -7.14 23.19 33.14
C GLY A 166 -6.63 21.82 33.57
N GLN A 167 -5.94 21.09 32.66
CA GLN A 167 -5.28 19.84 33.03
C GLN A 167 -4.08 20.14 33.94
N PRO A 168 -3.73 19.25 34.88
CA PRO A 168 -2.40 19.15 35.43
C PRO A 168 -1.31 19.42 34.39
N ASN A 169 -0.33 20.25 34.75
CA ASN A 169 0.79 20.57 33.87
C ASN A 169 1.79 19.40 33.84
N THR A 170 1.39 18.27 33.28
CA THR A 170 2.20 17.07 33.13
C THR A 170 1.99 16.48 31.74
N ILE A 171 3.04 15.84 31.20
CA ILE A 171 2.97 15.22 29.88
C ILE A 171 1.88 14.13 29.81
N GLY A 172 1.62 13.42 30.93
CA GLY A 172 0.73 12.28 31.02
C GLY A 172 -0.78 12.57 30.99
N GLN A 173 -1.20 13.72 30.45
CA GLN A 173 -2.61 14.10 30.28
C GLN A 173 -2.90 14.74 28.93
N GLY A 174 -2.00 14.54 27.96
CA GLY A 174 -2.13 15.17 26.65
C GLY A 174 -3.09 14.46 25.69
N ILE A 175 -3.36 15.16 24.60
CA ILE A 175 -4.05 14.65 23.41
C ILE A 175 -3.06 14.66 22.24
N TRP A 176 -2.88 13.52 21.60
CA TRP A 176 -1.75 13.33 20.70
C TRP A 176 -2.17 12.70 19.37
N GLU A 177 -1.36 12.94 18.34
CA GLU A 177 -1.23 12.06 17.16
C GLU A 177 -2.51 11.90 16.35
N PRO A 178 -3.03 13.01 15.80
CA PRO A 178 -4.21 12.95 14.96
C PRO A 178 -4.00 12.04 13.75
N TRP A 179 -5.05 11.30 13.38
CA TRP A 179 -5.15 10.61 12.10
C TRP A 179 -6.54 10.82 11.49
N PHE A 180 -6.60 11.03 10.17
CA PHE A 180 -7.88 11.21 9.47
C PHE A 180 -8.29 9.97 8.70
N LEU A 181 -9.60 9.72 8.69
CA LEU A 181 -10.23 8.79 7.78
C LEU A 181 -11.59 9.33 7.35
N LEU A 182 -11.85 9.35 6.05
CA LEU A 182 -13.20 9.51 5.52
C LEU A 182 -13.81 8.12 5.30
N ALA A 183 -14.66 7.70 6.25
CA ALA A 183 -15.27 6.38 6.23
C ALA A 183 -16.26 6.22 5.06
N PRO A 184 -16.55 4.98 4.58
CA PRO A 184 -17.41 4.73 3.43
C PRO A 184 -18.80 5.39 3.52
N ASN A 185 -19.34 5.54 4.73
CA ASN A 185 -20.61 6.21 5.01
C ASN A 185 -20.55 7.77 4.97
N ASN A 186 -19.51 8.34 4.39
CA ASN A 186 -19.23 9.78 4.29
C ASN A 186 -18.90 10.50 5.61
N THR A 187 -18.76 9.79 6.72
CA THR A 187 -18.35 10.39 8.01
C THR A 187 -16.84 10.59 8.03
N LEU A 188 -16.40 11.82 8.33
CA LEU A 188 -14.99 12.10 8.61
C LEU A 188 -14.69 11.76 10.06
N ALA A 189 -13.60 11.04 10.33
CA ALA A 189 -13.13 10.71 11.66
C ALA A 189 -11.75 11.33 11.94
N CYS A 190 -11.57 11.88 13.14
CA CYS A 190 -10.30 12.33 13.70
C CYS A 190 -9.92 11.38 14.84
N PHE A 191 -9.02 10.44 14.59
CA PHE A 191 -8.47 9.53 15.58
C PHE A 191 -7.37 10.24 16.38
N ILE A 192 -7.28 9.95 17.67
CA ILE A 192 -6.27 10.50 18.56
C ILE A 192 -5.81 9.44 19.58
N SER A 193 -4.61 9.65 20.09
CA SER A 193 -4.12 9.09 21.36
C SER A 193 -4.56 10.02 22.50
N ASP A 194 -5.35 9.55 23.45
CA ASP A 194 -5.94 10.37 24.53
C ASP A 194 -5.48 9.90 25.92
N GLU A 195 -4.66 10.70 26.59
CA GLU A 195 -4.14 10.42 27.94
C GLU A 195 -4.93 11.12 29.04
N ARG A 196 -5.96 11.92 28.72
CA ARG A 196 -6.79 12.57 29.75
C ARG A 196 -7.42 11.60 30.75
N PRO A 197 -7.71 10.32 30.42
CA PRO A 197 -8.15 9.34 31.41
C PRO A 197 -7.09 8.95 32.45
N ALA A 198 -5.82 9.34 32.29
CA ALA A 198 -4.73 8.93 33.17
C ALA A 198 -5.00 9.23 34.64
N GLY A 199 -4.70 8.24 35.50
CA GLY A 199 -4.99 8.31 36.93
C GLY A 199 -6.46 8.08 37.30
N SER A 200 -7.35 7.84 36.33
CA SER A 200 -8.68 7.31 36.58
C SER A 200 -8.64 5.79 36.84
N PRO A 201 -9.69 5.19 37.45
CA PRO A 201 -9.84 3.74 37.59
C PRO A 201 -10.06 2.98 36.27
N THR A 202 -9.94 3.67 35.13
CA THR A 202 -10.19 3.11 33.81
C THR A 202 -8.87 2.98 33.04
N ASN A 203 -8.41 3.98 32.29
CA ASN A 203 -7.27 3.84 31.39
C ASN A 203 -6.15 4.84 31.68
N ASN A 204 -4.89 4.48 31.42
CA ASN A 204 -3.80 5.46 31.36
C ASN A 204 -3.80 6.25 30.04
N GLN A 205 -4.25 5.62 28.96
CA GLN A 205 -4.42 6.22 27.65
C GLN A 205 -5.40 5.36 26.84
N ILE A 206 -6.10 5.97 25.89
CA ILE A 206 -6.93 5.25 24.91
C ILE A 206 -6.61 5.71 23.49
N ILE A 207 -6.88 4.87 22.51
CA ILE A 207 -7.10 5.32 21.13
C ILE A 207 -8.60 5.47 20.95
N GLY A 208 -9.01 6.60 20.39
CA GLY A 208 -10.40 6.83 20.04
C GLY A 208 -10.53 7.89 18.97
N HIS A 209 -11.76 8.07 18.47
CA HIS A 209 -12.02 9.04 17.41
C HIS A 209 -13.23 9.94 17.70
N TYR A 210 -13.15 11.14 17.13
CA TYR A 210 -14.26 12.06 16.96
C TYR A 210 -14.79 11.99 15.53
N THR A 211 -16.10 12.13 15.34
CA THR A 211 -16.73 12.08 14.02
C THR A 211 -17.29 13.43 13.59
N SER A 212 -17.30 13.68 12.29
CA SER A 212 -17.86 14.89 11.67
C SER A 212 -18.69 14.52 10.44
N THR A 213 -19.87 15.13 10.35
CA THR A 213 -20.82 15.01 9.23
C THR A 213 -20.91 16.28 8.38
N ASN A 214 -20.05 17.27 8.66
CA ASN A 214 -19.97 18.54 7.94
C ASN A 214 -18.51 18.90 7.61
N GLY A 215 -17.70 17.89 7.30
CA GLY A 215 -16.42 18.10 6.64
C GLY A 215 -15.34 18.61 7.60
N GLY A 216 -15.47 18.31 8.88
CA GLY A 216 -14.56 18.73 9.93
C GLY A 216 -14.84 20.13 10.48
N VAL A 217 -15.97 20.77 10.14
CA VAL A 217 -16.34 22.07 10.74
C VAL A 217 -16.76 21.89 12.21
N THR A 218 -17.52 20.83 12.51
CA THR A 218 -17.88 20.44 13.88
C THR A 218 -17.67 18.95 14.09
N TRP A 219 -17.47 18.56 15.35
CA TRP A 219 -17.13 17.20 15.75
C TRP A 219 -18.09 16.67 16.83
N SER A 220 -18.16 15.34 16.98
CA SER A 220 -18.94 14.70 18.03
C SER A 220 -18.53 15.22 19.41
N ALA A 221 -19.48 15.33 20.34
CA ALA A 221 -19.21 15.88 21.66
C ALA A 221 -18.33 14.94 22.53
N ALA A 222 -18.41 13.64 22.27
CA ALA A 222 -17.65 12.62 22.97
C ALA A 222 -16.75 11.85 21.99
N ILE A 223 -15.64 11.35 22.53
CA ILE A 223 -14.75 10.42 21.86
C ILE A 223 -15.38 9.02 21.86
N THR A 224 -15.32 8.34 20.72
CA THR A 224 -15.64 6.92 20.60
C THR A 224 -14.35 6.12 20.87
N PRO A 225 -14.27 5.28 21.90
CA PRO A 225 -13.07 4.49 22.18
C PRO A 225 -12.92 3.34 21.17
N ASP A 226 -11.71 3.15 20.64
CA ASP A 226 -11.35 2.11 19.67
C ASP A 226 -10.41 1.06 20.27
N VAL A 227 -9.47 1.51 21.11
CA VAL A 227 -8.57 0.67 21.89
C VAL A 227 -8.45 1.23 23.31
N ALA A 228 -8.88 0.45 24.30
CA ALA A 228 -8.89 0.84 25.71
C ALA A 228 -8.78 -0.40 26.60
N PHE A 229 -7.96 -0.32 27.64
CA PHE A 229 -7.72 -1.40 28.60
C PHE A 229 -8.02 -0.95 30.04
N PRO A 230 -9.32 -0.77 30.38
CA PRO A 230 -9.70 -0.07 31.59
C PRO A 230 -9.38 -0.81 32.91
N ALA A 231 -8.94 -2.06 32.83
CA ALA A 231 -8.62 -2.88 34.00
C ALA A 231 -7.11 -3.08 34.19
N ASP A 232 -6.28 -2.55 33.29
CA ASP A 232 -4.86 -2.88 33.20
C ASP A 232 -3.96 -1.84 33.89
N ASN A 233 -4.40 -0.59 34.07
CA ASN A 233 -3.68 0.52 34.72
C ASN A 233 -2.20 0.71 34.28
N LEU A 234 -1.79 0.08 33.18
CA LEU A 234 -0.43 0.02 32.64
C LEU A 234 -0.46 0.29 31.14
N ALA A 235 -1.41 -0.32 30.44
CA ALA A 235 -1.59 -0.14 29.01
C ALA A 235 -1.82 1.32 28.59
N ARG A 236 -1.06 1.72 27.58
CA ARG A 236 -1.08 3.01 26.92
C ARG A 236 -1.05 2.81 25.40
N PRO A 237 -2.19 2.47 24.79
CA PRO A 237 -2.30 2.39 23.33
C PRO A 237 -2.19 3.79 22.71
N GLY A 238 -1.43 3.93 21.62
CA GLY A 238 -1.28 5.19 20.89
C GLY A 238 -0.78 5.00 19.46
N MET A 239 -0.49 6.11 18.76
CA MET A 239 0.09 6.11 17.41
C MET A 239 -0.70 5.34 16.37
N SER A 240 -2.03 5.49 16.36
CA SER A 240 -2.86 4.79 15.39
C SER A 240 -2.62 5.29 13.97
N ILE A 241 -2.29 4.37 13.07
CA ILE A 241 -2.22 4.60 11.62
C ILE A 241 -3.21 3.66 10.95
N ILE A 242 -4.12 4.21 10.15
CA ILE A 242 -5.21 3.46 9.53
C ILE A 242 -5.03 3.44 8.02
N THR A 243 -5.08 2.25 7.43
CA THR A 243 -4.97 2.04 5.99
C THR A 243 -6.15 1.20 5.46
N PRO A 244 -6.77 1.57 4.32
CA PRO A 244 -7.77 0.72 3.67
C PRO A 244 -7.11 -0.53 3.06
N LEU A 245 -7.85 -1.63 3.04
CA LEU A 245 -7.43 -2.92 2.48
C LEU A 245 -8.21 -3.23 1.19
N PRO A 246 -7.64 -4.03 0.26
CA PRO A 246 -8.29 -4.36 -1.02
C PRO A 246 -9.56 -5.23 -0.87
N ASN A 247 -9.78 -5.81 0.30
CA ASN A 247 -10.99 -6.58 0.61
C ASN A 247 -12.14 -5.70 1.16
N GLY A 248 -12.00 -4.37 1.14
CA GLY A 248 -12.99 -3.43 1.64
C GLY A 248 -12.97 -3.20 3.16
N GLN A 249 -12.08 -3.87 3.89
CA GLN A 249 -11.86 -3.60 5.32
C GLN A 249 -10.81 -2.51 5.54
N PHE A 250 -10.64 -2.11 6.78
CA PHE A 250 -9.61 -1.19 7.24
C PHE A 250 -8.71 -1.90 8.25
N LEU A 251 -7.44 -1.51 8.28
CA LEU A 251 -6.47 -2.01 9.25
C LEU A 251 -5.84 -0.84 9.99
N MET A 252 -5.81 -0.94 11.32
CA MET A 252 -5.14 -0.01 12.21
C MET A 252 -3.87 -0.69 12.73
N SER A 253 -2.71 -0.08 12.51
CA SER A 253 -1.52 -0.36 13.31
C SER A 253 -1.40 0.64 14.43
N TYR A 254 -1.03 0.20 15.62
CA TYR A 254 -0.83 1.09 16.76
C TYR A 254 0.19 0.50 17.73
N GLU A 255 0.80 1.34 18.56
CA GLU A 255 1.68 0.86 19.63
C GLU A 255 0.90 0.65 20.92
N LEU A 256 1.22 -0.43 21.64
CA LEU A 256 0.70 -0.69 22.96
C LEU A 256 1.85 -0.62 23.97
N CYS A 257 2.03 0.53 24.60
CA CYS A 257 2.98 0.74 25.68
C CYS A 257 2.42 0.21 27.01
N ARG A 258 3.24 -0.36 27.91
CA ARG A 258 2.74 -0.90 29.21
C ARG A 258 3.53 -0.49 30.49
N ASP A 259 4.51 0.42 30.42
CA ASP A 259 5.41 0.99 31.47
C ASP A 259 5.56 0.29 32.88
N ALA A 260 6.78 0.08 33.43
CA ALA A 260 7.26 0.92 34.56
C ALA A 260 8.79 1.00 34.79
N THR A 261 9.68 0.50 33.91
CA THR A 261 11.15 0.60 34.17
C THR A 261 12.03 0.85 32.96
N ASN A 262 11.58 0.51 31.74
CA ASN A 262 12.32 0.85 30.53
C ASN A 262 11.38 0.93 29.31
N ALA A 263 11.14 2.15 28.83
CA ALA A 263 10.31 2.43 27.66
C ALA A 263 10.81 1.67 26.41
N ASP A 264 12.12 1.39 26.29
CA ASP A 264 12.72 0.64 25.17
C ASP A 264 12.24 -0.84 25.07
N HIS A 265 11.44 -1.35 26.01
CA HIS A 265 10.97 -2.74 26.03
C HIS A 265 9.44 -2.90 26.08
N ALA A 266 8.69 -1.80 25.95
CA ALA A 266 7.29 -1.78 26.39
C ALA A 266 6.24 -1.47 25.31
N CYS A 267 6.61 -0.95 24.13
CA CYS A 267 5.66 -0.46 23.11
C CYS A 267 5.62 -1.36 21.88
N GLU A 268 4.94 -2.49 22.01
CA GLU A 268 4.76 -3.48 20.95
C GLU A 268 3.75 -3.01 19.90
N VAL A 269 3.98 -3.37 18.63
CA VAL A 269 3.10 -2.98 17.53
C VAL A 269 2.01 -4.02 17.28
N TYR A 270 0.76 -3.60 17.47
CA TYR A 270 -0.43 -4.43 17.29
C TYR A 270 -1.26 -3.95 16.10
N LEU A 271 -2.07 -4.86 15.57
CA LEU A 271 -2.98 -4.66 14.45
C LEU A 271 -4.41 -4.96 14.85
N LYS A 272 -5.34 -4.09 14.46
CA LYS A 272 -6.79 -4.36 14.47
C LYS A 272 -7.36 -4.16 13.09
N THR A 273 -8.51 -4.80 12.85
CA THR A 273 -9.27 -4.66 11.62
C THR A 273 -10.64 -4.07 11.90
N SER A 274 -11.19 -3.35 10.93
CA SER A 274 -12.52 -2.77 10.99
C SER A 274 -13.26 -2.99 9.67
N PRO A 275 -14.54 -3.35 9.69
CA PRO A 275 -15.33 -3.52 8.48
C PRO A 275 -15.71 -2.20 7.79
N ASP A 276 -15.71 -1.09 8.52
CA ASP A 276 -16.21 0.21 8.06
C ASP A 276 -15.27 1.39 8.38
N GLY A 277 -14.17 1.12 9.09
CA GLY A 277 -13.18 2.11 9.49
C GLY A 277 -13.57 2.93 10.73
N LEU A 278 -14.78 2.73 11.28
CA LEU A 278 -15.28 3.43 12.47
C LEU A 278 -15.53 2.48 13.65
N ASN A 279 -15.87 1.22 13.39
CA ASN A 279 -16.09 0.21 14.41
C ASN A 279 -14.85 -0.67 14.59
N TRP A 280 -14.16 -0.49 15.71
CA TRP A 280 -12.93 -1.21 16.08
C TRP A 280 -13.14 -2.17 17.26
N ALA A 281 -14.39 -2.52 17.56
CA ALA A 281 -14.73 -3.39 18.67
C ALA A 281 -14.18 -4.82 18.52
N PRO A 282 -13.90 -5.54 19.63
CA PRO A 282 -13.98 -5.07 21.01
C PRO A 282 -12.79 -4.19 21.40
N THR A 283 -13.05 -3.14 22.19
CA THR A 283 -12.04 -2.11 22.54
C THR A 283 -10.92 -2.63 23.44
N ASN A 284 -11.21 -3.64 24.26
CA ASN A 284 -10.27 -4.26 25.21
C ASN A 284 -9.48 -5.45 24.65
N SER A 285 -9.59 -5.71 23.35
CA SER A 285 -8.71 -6.65 22.66
C SER A 285 -7.58 -5.90 21.99
N PRO A 286 -6.31 -6.32 22.17
CA PRO A 286 -5.19 -5.71 21.46
C PRO A 286 -5.16 -6.08 19.97
N GLY A 287 -5.94 -7.07 19.54
CA GLY A 287 -5.84 -7.59 18.18
C GLY A 287 -4.62 -8.49 18.01
N THR A 288 -3.89 -8.35 16.91
CA THR A 288 -2.80 -9.25 16.50
C THR A 288 -1.44 -8.57 16.58
N LEU A 289 -0.47 -9.21 17.25
CA LEU A 289 0.92 -8.75 17.25
C LEU A 289 1.53 -8.94 15.85
N ALA A 290 2.13 -7.90 15.29
CA ALA A 290 2.84 -8.00 14.00
C ALA A 290 4.21 -8.66 14.21
N GLN A 291 4.29 -9.98 13.95
CA GLN A 291 5.45 -10.79 14.31
C GLN A 291 5.87 -11.78 13.21
N THR A 292 7.18 -11.98 13.09
CA THR A 292 7.81 -13.02 12.27
C THR A 292 7.69 -14.40 12.94
N THR A 293 7.94 -15.48 12.18
CA THR A 293 7.88 -16.86 12.72
C THR A 293 8.93 -17.14 13.80
N ASP A 294 10.06 -16.43 13.76
CA ASP A 294 11.14 -16.54 14.74
C ASP A 294 10.98 -15.58 15.95
N GLY A 295 9.82 -14.92 16.05
CA GLY A 295 9.45 -14.11 17.21
C GLY A 295 9.90 -12.65 17.17
N ARG A 296 10.55 -12.20 16.08
CA ARG A 296 10.90 -10.79 15.88
C ARG A 296 9.68 -9.94 15.57
N HIS A 297 9.65 -8.73 16.09
CA HIS A 297 8.56 -7.77 15.90
C HIS A 297 9.08 -6.35 16.05
N LEU A 298 8.29 -5.40 15.58
CA LEU A 298 8.62 -3.98 15.68
C LEU A 298 8.23 -3.42 17.06
N LEU A 299 9.03 -2.45 17.51
CA LEU A 299 8.67 -1.56 18.62
C LEU A 299 8.58 -0.12 18.15
N HIS A 300 7.72 0.61 18.85
CA HIS A 300 7.58 2.06 18.82
C HIS A 300 7.16 2.68 17.49
N THR A 301 6.21 3.60 17.56
CA THR A 301 5.87 4.55 16.50
C THR A 301 5.52 3.90 15.16
N PRO A 302 4.56 2.97 15.12
CA PRO A 302 4.28 2.24 13.89
C PRO A 302 3.77 3.14 12.78
N TYR A 303 4.03 2.72 11.54
CA TYR A 303 3.34 3.22 10.36
C TYR A 303 3.08 2.07 9.41
N VAL A 304 1.86 1.97 8.90
CA VAL A 304 1.45 0.91 7.98
C VAL A 304 0.89 1.48 6.69
N ALA A 305 1.24 0.85 5.58
CA ALA A 305 0.63 1.11 4.28
C ALA A 305 0.39 -0.20 3.53
N TRP A 306 -0.70 -0.25 2.78
CA TRP A 306 -0.94 -1.31 1.81
C TRP A 306 -0.41 -0.94 0.43
N ILE A 307 0.34 -1.84 -0.18
CA ILE A 307 0.90 -1.72 -1.52
C ILE A 307 0.30 -2.83 -2.41
N PRO A 308 -0.20 -2.53 -3.61
CA PRO A 308 -0.83 -3.53 -4.48
C PRO A 308 0.05 -4.73 -4.87
N GLY A 309 1.37 -4.54 -4.95
CA GLY A 309 2.35 -5.55 -5.35
C GLY A 309 2.70 -6.55 -4.23
N GLY A 310 3.41 -7.60 -4.60
CA GLY A 310 3.96 -8.63 -3.71
C GLY A 310 3.18 -9.93 -3.78
N GLY A 311 1.95 -9.97 -3.27
CA GLY A 311 1.08 -11.17 -3.32
C GLY A 311 -0.27 -10.90 -3.98
N PRO A 312 -1.15 -11.93 -4.08
CA PRO A 312 -2.50 -11.76 -4.65
C PRO A 312 -3.39 -10.80 -3.84
N ASN A 313 -3.05 -10.55 -2.57
CA ASN A 313 -3.71 -9.56 -1.72
C ASN A 313 -2.89 -8.26 -1.59
N GLY A 314 -1.87 -8.06 -2.41
CA GLY A 314 -0.83 -7.05 -2.21
C GLY A 314 0.06 -7.34 -1.00
N THR A 315 0.69 -6.29 -0.47
CA THR A 315 1.62 -6.33 0.66
C THR A 315 1.31 -5.20 1.62
N LEU A 316 1.08 -5.53 2.89
CA LEU A 316 1.21 -4.55 3.96
C LEU A 316 2.68 -4.39 4.28
N VAL A 317 3.15 -3.15 4.32
CA VAL A 317 4.48 -2.80 4.82
C VAL A 317 4.31 -1.97 6.09
N LEU A 318 5.04 -2.37 7.13
CA LEU A 318 4.97 -1.84 8.47
C LEU A 318 6.36 -1.37 8.90
N SER A 319 6.48 -0.13 9.34
CA SER A 319 7.68 0.41 9.97
C SER A 319 7.51 0.53 11.48
N GLY A 320 8.64 0.51 12.20
CA GLY A 320 8.76 0.91 13.60
C GLY A 320 10.19 1.39 13.86
N GLN A 321 10.49 1.93 15.04
CA GLN A 321 11.86 2.41 15.33
C GLN A 321 12.87 1.28 15.46
N ARG A 322 12.45 0.13 16.00
CA ARG A 322 13.35 -0.98 16.34
C ARG A 322 12.74 -2.33 16.00
N VAL A 323 13.62 -3.29 15.76
CA VAL A 323 13.29 -4.71 15.72
C VAL A 323 13.73 -5.33 17.03
N VAL A 324 12.86 -6.10 17.67
CA VAL A 324 13.18 -6.79 18.92
C VAL A 324 12.70 -8.23 18.91
N THR A 325 13.24 -9.03 19.83
CA THR A 325 12.72 -10.36 20.17
C THR A 325 12.67 -10.57 21.69
N GLY A 326 11.99 -11.62 22.14
CA GLY A 326 11.85 -11.98 23.55
C GLY A 326 10.51 -11.52 24.17
N PRO A 327 10.29 -11.83 25.47
CA PRO A 327 9.04 -11.50 26.16
C PRO A 327 8.93 -10.00 26.51
N THR A 328 7.71 -9.51 26.68
CA THR A 328 7.40 -8.14 27.14
C THR A 328 8.20 -7.79 28.41
N GLY A 329 8.85 -6.63 28.42
CA GLY A 329 9.70 -6.17 29.53
C GLY A 329 11.12 -6.74 29.58
N ASN A 330 11.46 -7.73 28.74
CA ASN A 330 12.83 -8.24 28.57
C ASN A 330 13.16 -8.50 27.09
N LYS A 331 12.97 -7.43 26.30
CA LYS A 331 13.25 -7.44 24.85
C LYS A 331 14.73 -7.28 24.56
N ALA A 332 15.25 -8.05 23.60
CA ALA A 332 16.56 -7.82 23.00
C ALA A 332 16.39 -7.01 21.72
N VAL A 333 17.12 -5.88 21.61
CA VAL A 333 17.18 -5.08 20.37
C VAL A 333 18.02 -5.81 19.35
N MET A 334 17.48 -5.96 18.14
CA MET A 334 18.15 -6.69 17.07
C MET A 334 19.05 -5.79 16.23
N ALA A 335 20.09 -6.38 15.64
CA ALA A 335 21.14 -5.65 14.90
C ALA A 335 20.61 -5.00 13.62
N GLU A 336 19.54 -5.54 13.05
CA GLU A 336 18.81 -5.03 11.88
C GLU A 336 17.89 -3.84 12.21
N SER A 337 17.81 -3.40 13.47
CA SER A 337 17.01 -2.23 13.84
C SER A 337 17.43 -1.01 13.02
N GLY A 338 16.45 -0.36 12.38
CA GLY A 338 16.68 0.82 11.54
C GLY A 338 17.09 0.52 10.09
N SER A 339 17.31 -0.75 9.73
CA SER A 339 17.62 -1.16 8.35
C SER A 339 16.56 -2.07 7.72
N VAL A 340 15.53 -2.47 8.47
CA VAL A 340 14.41 -3.28 7.96
C VAL A 340 13.04 -2.73 8.34
N LEU A 341 12.08 -3.03 7.49
CA LEU A 341 10.63 -2.94 7.68
C LEU A 341 10.08 -4.37 7.81
N LEU A 342 8.83 -4.51 8.24
CA LEU A 342 8.12 -5.79 8.16
C LEU A 342 7.08 -5.76 7.04
N ALA A 343 6.93 -6.89 6.35
CA ALA A 343 5.99 -7.08 5.24
C ALA A 343 5.07 -8.29 5.48
N ASN A 344 3.83 -8.20 5.00
CA ASN A 344 2.85 -9.28 5.05
C ASN A 344 1.94 -9.27 3.81
N THR A 345 1.82 -10.41 3.14
CA THR A 345 1.01 -10.59 1.91
C THR A 345 -0.36 -11.22 2.17
N SER A 346 -0.76 -11.29 3.44
CA SER A 346 -1.96 -11.98 3.94
C SER A 346 -2.85 -11.02 4.74
N LEU A 347 -2.86 -9.73 4.37
CA LEU A 347 -3.71 -8.69 4.96
C LEU A 347 -3.62 -8.59 6.49
N GLY A 348 -2.41 -8.79 7.04
CA GLY A 348 -2.10 -8.65 8.45
C GLY A 348 -2.24 -9.94 9.25
N THR A 349 -2.64 -11.04 8.59
CA THR A 349 -2.77 -12.36 9.20
C THR A 349 -1.52 -13.21 8.96
N GLY A 350 -1.26 -14.15 9.87
CA GLY A 350 -0.10 -15.04 9.77
C GLY A 350 1.22 -14.32 10.03
N SER A 351 2.29 -14.89 9.47
CA SER A 351 3.64 -14.42 9.76
C SER A 351 4.05 -13.21 8.91
N TRP A 352 4.87 -12.36 9.51
CA TRP A 352 5.55 -11.25 8.86
C TRP A 352 6.96 -11.65 8.41
N THR A 353 7.46 -10.99 7.38
CA THR A 353 8.83 -11.16 6.87
C THR A 353 9.54 -9.82 6.81
N GLU A 354 10.87 -9.83 6.85
CA GLU A 354 11.63 -8.59 6.73
C GLU A 354 11.65 -8.08 5.29
N LEU A 355 11.66 -6.75 5.17
CA LEU A 355 11.83 -6.01 3.93
C LEU A 355 12.92 -4.95 4.18
N GLU A 356 13.82 -4.73 3.24
CA GLU A 356 14.88 -3.72 3.40
C GLU A 356 14.27 -2.31 3.52
N ALA A 357 14.70 -1.55 4.53
CA ALA A 357 14.29 -0.16 4.70
C ALA A 357 15.05 0.74 3.72
N PRO A 358 14.38 1.59 2.92
CA PRO A 358 15.07 2.42 1.90
C PRO A 358 15.96 3.53 2.46
N VAL A 359 15.89 3.77 3.77
CA VAL A 359 16.67 4.76 4.51
C VAL A 359 17.18 4.08 5.76
N ASN A 360 18.50 4.01 5.92
CA ASN A 360 19.12 3.46 7.12
C ASN A 360 19.04 4.47 8.28
N VAL A 361 18.53 4.02 9.43
CA VAL A 361 18.44 4.79 10.67
C VAL A 361 19.41 4.21 11.70
N ASN A 362 20.57 4.82 11.86
CA ASN A 362 21.58 4.39 12.83
C ASN A 362 22.21 5.59 13.55
N PRO A 363 22.14 5.68 14.89
CA PRO A 363 21.39 4.80 15.79
C PRO A 363 19.87 4.95 15.58
N THR A 364 19.11 3.94 16.01
CA THR A 364 17.66 4.03 16.12
C THR A 364 17.25 4.82 17.36
N GLY A 365 16.05 5.39 17.34
CA GLY A 365 15.50 6.13 18.47
C GLY A 365 15.45 5.29 19.74
N SER A 366 15.69 5.92 20.88
CA SER A 366 15.65 5.34 22.23
C SER A 366 15.01 6.32 23.19
N TYR A 367 14.41 5.79 24.25
CA TYR A 367 13.89 6.55 25.37
C TYR A 367 14.82 6.48 26.60
N GLY A 368 16.00 5.88 26.45
CA GLY A 368 17.03 5.86 27.49
C GLY A 368 17.66 7.24 27.75
N PRO A 369 18.14 7.52 28.97
CA PRO A 369 18.80 8.78 29.28
C PRO A 369 19.97 9.09 28.33
N GLY A 370 19.94 10.27 27.70
CA GLY A 370 21.00 10.75 26.81
C GLY A 370 21.00 10.16 25.39
N ALA A 371 20.06 9.27 25.08
CA ALA A 371 19.92 8.71 23.73
C ALA A 371 18.94 9.57 22.89
N PRO A 372 19.15 9.67 21.57
CA PRO A 372 18.24 10.43 20.71
C PRO A 372 16.92 9.67 20.53
N GLY A 373 15.79 10.34 20.75
CA GLY A 373 14.46 9.79 20.54
C GLY A 373 13.94 9.97 19.12
N CYS A 374 14.33 11.04 18.42
CA CYS A 374 13.84 11.38 17.08
C CYS A 374 14.15 10.38 15.94
N PRO A 375 15.23 9.56 15.95
CA PRO A 375 15.55 8.72 14.81
C PRO A 375 14.52 7.62 14.57
N GLY A 376 14.08 7.48 13.32
CA GLY A 376 13.09 6.47 12.90
C GLY A 376 11.66 6.70 13.41
N TYR A 377 11.41 7.81 14.10
CA TYR A 377 10.13 8.09 14.75
C TYR A 377 8.99 8.22 13.73
N SER A 378 8.04 7.28 13.75
CA SER A 378 6.83 7.25 12.90
C SER A 378 7.12 7.49 11.41
N SER A 379 7.94 6.62 10.83
CA SER A 379 8.47 6.76 9.47
C SER A 379 7.44 6.39 8.39
N PRO A 380 6.93 7.32 7.56
CA PRO A 380 5.81 7.04 6.68
C PRO A 380 6.22 6.23 5.45
N ILE A 381 5.27 5.43 4.97
CA ILE A 381 5.36 4.65 3.73
C ILE A 381 4.27 5.16 2.78
N VAL A 382 4.66 5.56 1.58
CA VAL A 382 3.74 6.06 0.54
C VAL A 382 3.83 5.16 -0.69
N PRO A 383 2.80 4.34 -0.99
CA PRO A 383 2.78 3.50 -2.18
C PRO A 383 2.91 4.34 -3.47
N SER A 384 3.80 3.91 -4.36
CA SER A 384 3.96 4.50 -5.68
C SER A 384 2.79 4.11 -6.59
N SER A 385 2.54 4.93 -7.62
CA SER A 385 1.50 4.65 -8.62
C SER A 385 1.74 3.40 -9.47
N ASN A 386 2.97 2.86 -9.49
CA ASN A 386 3.28 1.60 -10.17
C ASN A 386 2.84 0.35 -9.38
N GLY A 387 2.34 0.52 -8.15
CA GLY A 387 1.87 -0.56 -7.31
C GLY A 387 2.95 -1.49 -6.75
N THR A 388 4.23 -1.32 -7.08
CA THR A 388 5.31 -2.25 -6.69
C THR A 388 6.49 -1.56 -6.00
N SER A 389 6.49 -0.24 -5.93
CA SER A 389 7.44 0.52 -5.12
C SER A 389 6.72 1.42 -4.13
N PHE A 390 7.49 1.96 -3.20
CA PHE A 390 7.01 2.92 -2.21
C PHE A 390 8.10 3.93 -1.88
N LEU A 391 7.68 5.15 -1.58
CA LEU A 391 8.53 6.15 -0.95
C LEU A 391 8.51 5.91 0.56
N TYR A 392 9.68 5.99 1.19
CA TYR A 392 9.87 5.88 2.62
C TYR A 392 10.61 7.11 3.12
N LEU A 393 10.11 7.76 4.17
CA LEU A 393 10.80 8.86 4.84
C LEU A 393 11.16 8.44 6.26
N ALA A 394 12.32 8.87 6.75
CA ALA A 394 12.71 8.65 8.13
C ALA A 394 13.51 9.84 8.66
N ALA A 395 13.31 10.15 9.94
CA ALA A 395 14.18 11.04 10.68
C ALA A 395 15.49 10.29 11.02
N THR A 396 16.63 10.93 10.81
CA THR A 396 17.96 10.34 11.06
C THR A 396 18.80 11.26 11.93
N TRP A 397 19.55 10.69 12.87
CA TRP A 397 20.32 11.44 13.85
C TRP A 397 21.49 12.22 13.21
N LEU A 398 21.74 13.43 13.69
CA LEU A 398 22.83 14.30 13.24
C LEU A 398 24.12 14.14 14.07
N GLY A 399 24.15 13.24 15.05
CA GLY A 399 25.34 12.95 15.85
C GLY A 399 25.46 13.74 17.16
N THR A 400 24.49 14.58 17.49
CA THR A 400 24.47 15.34 18.74
C THR A 400 23.05 15.59 19.25
N GLY A 401 22.87 15.54 20.57
CA GLY A 401 21.58 15.75 21.23
C GLY A 401 20.44 14.89 20.66
N ASN A 402 19.22 15.41 20.72
CA ASN A 402 18.04 14.84 20.07
C ASN A 402 17.72 15.58 18.76
N GLN A 403 18.67 15.59 17.83
CA GLN A 403 18.58 16.39 16.60
C GLN A 403 18.57 15.47 15.38
N CYS A 404 17.50 15.56 14.61
CA CYS A 404 17.33 14.81 13.39
C CYS A 404 17.21 15.69 12.15
N GLN A 405 17.59 15.10 11.03
CA GLN A 405 17.25 15.52 9.68
C GLN A 405 16.26 14.54 9.06
N VAL A 406 15.45 14.96 8.09
CA VAL A 406 14.54 14.07 7.36
C VAL A 406 15.19 13.60 6.08
N ARG A 407 15.24 12.27 5.91
CA ARG A 407 15.73 11.59 4.72
C ARG A 407 14.63 10.78 4.06
N PHE A 408 14.78 10.50 2.77
CA PHE A 408 13.83 9.72 1.99
C PHE A 408 14.53 8.76 1.02
N GLY A 409 13.85 7.68 0.67
CA GLY A 409 14.33 6.68 -0.27
C GLY A 409 13.17 5.90 -0.88
N THR A 410 13.43 5.20 -1.99
CA THR A 410 12.42 4.36 -2.64
C THR A 410 12.71 2.91 -2.34
N GLY A 411 11.73 2.23 -1.74
CA GLY A 411 11.73 0.78 -1.57
C GLY A 411 10.91 0.10 -2.65
N VAL A 412 11.11 -1.20 -2.78
CA VAL A 412 10.31 -2.04 -3.65
C VAL A 412 9.70 -3.16 -2.83
N VAL A 413 8.45 -3.47 -3.09
CA VAL A 413 7.95 -4.82 -2.83
C VAL A 413 8.24 -5.64 -4.08
N GLY A 414 8.45 -6.95 -3.97
CA GLY A 414 8.34 -7.80 -5.17
C GLY A 414 7.02 -7.44 -5.86
N GLY A 415 6.93 -7.40 -7.20
CA GLY A 415 5.62 -7.10 -7.77
C GLY A 415 4.68 -8.29 -7.64
N PRO A 416 3.51 -8.27 -8.27
CA PRO A 416 2.51 -9.30 -8.06
C PRO A 416 3.05 -10.72 -8.19
N THR A 417 2.91 -11.52 -7.12
CA THR A 417 3.30 -12.93 -7.10
C THR A 417 2.07 -13.82 -7.17
N GLY A 418 2.11 -14.79 -8.06
CA GLY A 418 1.09 -15.82 -8.15
C GLY A 418 1.29 -16.68 -9.40
N ALA A 419 0.30 -17.51 -9.69
CA ALA A 419 0.30 -18.29 -10.92
C ALA A 419 0.17 -17.39 -12.14
N ILE A 420 1.06 -17.58 -13.12
CA ILE A 420 0.81 -17.14 -14.50
C ILE A 420 0.06 -18.27 -15.18
N THR A 421 -1.20 -18.04 -15.57
CA THR A 421 -2.03 -19.08 -16.19
C THR A 421 -2.16 -18.87 -17.69
N GLY A 422 -2.18 -19.96 -18.46
CA GLY A 422 -2.28 -19.92 -19.91
C GLY A 422 -1.76 -21.19 -20.56
N PRO A 423 -1.86 -21.31 -21.90
CA PRO A 423 -2.62 -20.41 -22.80
C PRO A 423 -4.12 -20.36 -22.44
N ALA A 424 -4.79 -19.22 -22.64
CA ALA A 424 -6.09 -18.85 -22.02
C ALA A 424 -7.22 -19.91 -22.07
N ALA A 425 -7.24 -20.81 -23.07
CA ALA A 425 -8.22 -21.90 -23.18
C ALA A 425 -7.88 -23.16 -22.37
N ALA A 426 -6.63 -23.33 -21.92
CA ALA A 426 -6.12 -24.56 -21.31
C ALA A 426 -6.20 -24.59 -19.78
N GLY A 427 -6.23 -23.41 -19.13
CA GLY A 427 -6.21 -23.31 -17.66
C GLY A 427 -4.95 -23.90 -17.00
N LYS A 428 -3.84 -23.99 -17.74
CA LYS A 428 -2.53 -24.47 -17.25
C LYS A 428 -1.74 -23.34 -16.61
N CYS A 429 -0.68 -23.70 -15.90
CA CYS A 429 0.22 -22.77 -15.24
C CYS A 429 1.60 -22.79 -15.88
N LEU A 430 2.24 -21.62 -15.92
CA LEU A 430 3.66 -21.47 -16.16
C LEU A 430 4.42 -22.14 -15.02
N ASP A 431 5.22 -23.14 -15.33
CA ASP A 431 5.82 -24.06 -14.36
C ASP A 431 7.33 -24.18 -14.59
N VAL A 432 8.10 -24.12 -13.50
CA VAL A 432 9.53 -24.50 -13.51
C VAL A 432 9.62 -26.01 -13.36
N ASP A 433 10.18 -26.67 -14.37
CA ASP A 433 10.32 -28.12 -14.38
C ASP A 433 11.05 -28.66 -13.14
N HIS A 434 10.56 -29.79 -12.63
CA HIS A 434 10.95 -30.42 -11.35
C HIS A 434 10.72 -29.56 -10.08
N ASN A 435 10.15 -28.35 -10.17
CA ASN A 435 9.89 -27.48 -9.02
C ASN A 435 11.15 -27.24 -8.16
N THR A 436 12.30 -27.02 -8.80
CA THR A 436 13.58 -26.70 -8.14
C THR A 436 14.19 -25.42 -8.69
N ALA A 437 15.05 -24.78 -7.90
CA ALA A 437 15.75 -23.54 -8.26
C ALA A 437 17.03 -23.80 -9.09
N VAL A 438 17.11 -24.84 -9.92
CA VAL A 438 18.32 -25.17 -10.68
C VAL A 438 18.33 -24.36 -12.00
N ASN A 439 19.45 -23.70 -12.31
CA ASN A 439 19.63 -23.01 -13.59
C ASN A 439 19.48 -23.99 -14.76
N GLY A 440 18.73 -23.59 -15.77
CA GLY A 440 18.49 -24.39 -16.95
C GLY A 440 17.27 -25.31 -16.85
N ASN A 441 16.58 -25.34 -15.71
CA ASN A 441 15.26 -25.97 -15.63
C ASN A 441 14.35 -25.37 -16.70
N ALA A 442 13.72 -26.23 -17.49
CA ALA A 442 12.81 -25.78 -18.53
C ALA A 442 11.60 -25.09 -17.90
N VAL A 443 11.12 -24.02 -18.56
CA VAL A 443 9.81 -23.47 -18.23
C VAL A 443 8.78 -24.13 -19.14
N GLN A 444 7.75 -24.69 -18.53
CA GLN A 444 6.78 -25.57 -19.18
C GLN A 444 5.34 -25.24 -18.79
N LEU A 445 4.39 -25.89 -19.46
CA LEU A 445 3.01 -25.96 -18.99
C LEU A 445 2.85 -27.12 -18.02
N TRP A 446 2.14 -26.86 -16.92
CA TRP A 446 1.72 -27.90 -15.99
C TRP A 446 0.34 -27.61 -15.41
N THR A 447 -0.28 -28.62 -14.82
CA THR A 447 -1.52 -28.45 -14.05
C THR A 447 -1.27 -27.50 -12.87
N CYS A 448 -2.16 -26.52 -12.71
CA CYS A 448 -2.02 -25.49 -11.67
C CYS A 448 -2.11 -26.07 -10.25
N GLY A 449 -1.23 -25.60 -9.37
CA GLY A 449 -1.21 -25.87 -7.95
C GLY A 449 -0.56 -24.72 -7.17
N SER A 450 -0.31 -24.93 -5.87
CA SER A 450 0.28 -23.92 -4.98
C SER A 450 1.79 -24.15 -4.74
N VAL A 451 2.48 -24.78 -5.70
CA VAL A 451 3.91 -25.11 -5.57
C VAL A 451 4.80 -23.91 -5.91
N PRO A 452 5.98 -23.75 -5.27
CA PRO A 452 6.84 -22.58 -5.48
C PRO A 452 7.25 -22.31 -6.94
N GLY A 453 7.45 -23.34 -7.75
CA GLY A 453 7.80 -23.26 -9.16
C GLY A 453 6.69 -22.79 -10.09
N GLN A 454 5.49 -22.57 -9.55
CA GLN A 454 4.37 -21.92 -10.25
C GLN A 454 4.05 -20.54 -9.65
N GLN A 455 4.78 -20.09 -8.63
CA GLN A 455 4.61 -18.75 -8.06
C GLN A 455 5.62 -17.81 -8.73
N TRP A 456 5.10 -16.99 -9.65
CA TRP A 456 5.90 -16.04 -10.41
C TRP A 456 5.63 -14.62 -9.93
N THR A 457 6.70 -13.90 -9.61
CA THR A 457 6.69 -12.49 -9.22
C THR A 457 6.96 -11.62 -10.44
N MET A 458 6.00 -10.77 -10.81
CA MET A 458 6.19 -9.75 -11.84
C MET A 458 7.03 -8.62 -11.26
N MET A 459 8.21 -8.29 -11.77
CA MET A 459 9.06 -7.24 -11.19
C MET A 459 9.00 -5.94 -11.99
N ALA A 460 9.17 -4.80 -11.29
CA ALA A 460 9.18 -3.48 -11.90
C ALA A 460 10.34 -3.27 -12.90
N ASP A 461 11.41 -4.04 -12.77
CA ASP A 461 12.57 -4.04 -13.66
C ASP A 461 12.35 -4.83 -14.96
N GLY A 462 11.12 -5.28 -15.21
CA GLY A 462 10.73 -6.05 -16.40
C GLY A 462 11.07 -7.54 -16.32
N THR A 463 11.66 -8.03 -15.22
CA THR A 463 11.87 -9.47 -15.03
C THR A 463 10.62 -10.16 -14.47
N ILE A 464 10.46 -11.44 -14.76
CA ILE A 464 9.43 -12.31 -14.15
C ILE A 464 10.19 -13.39 -13.37
N ARG A 465 9.95 -13.52 -12.06
CA ARG A 465 10.83 -14.30 -11.18
C ARG A 465 10.14 -15.46 -10.47
N ALA A 466 10.81 -16.59 -10.38
CA ALA A 466 10.44 -17.72 -9.52
C ALA A 466 11.71 -18.23 -8.81
N PHE A 467 11.61 -18.68 -7.56
CA PHE A 467 12.77 -19.08 -6.75
C PHE A 467 13.89 -18.01 -6.66
N GLY A 468 13.55 -16.72 -6.78
CA GLY A 468 14.54 -15.63 -6.84
C GLY A 468 15.35 -15.57 -8.15
N LYS A 469 14.99 -16.38 -9.15
CA LYS A 469 15.59 -16.47 -10.48
C LYS A 469 14.63 -15.98 -11.55
N CYS A 470 15.12 -15.72 -12.75
CA CYS A 470 14.39 -15.05 -13.83
C CYS A 470 13.87 -16.03 -14.90
N LEU A 471 12.70 -15.73 -15.45
CA LEU A 471 12.18 -16.28 -16.69
C LEU A 471 13.11 -15.86 -17.83
N ASP A 472 13.83 -16.80 -18.43
CA ASP A 472 14.98 -16.54 -19.28
C ASP A 472 14.84 -17.24 -20.63
N ILE A 473 15.16 -16.53 -21.72
CA ILE A 473 15.31 -17.16 -23.03
C ILE A 473 16.70 -17.79 -23.11
N VAL A 474 16.74 -19.10 -23.35
CA VAL A 474 17.98 -19.89 -23.40
C VAL A 474 19.01 -19.23 -24.32
N GLY A 475 20.19 -18.94 -23.76
CA GLY A 475 21.31 -18.37 -24.50
C GLY A 475 21.06 -16.96 -25.03
N ASN A 476 20.10 -16.22 -24.46
CA ASN A 476 19.68 -14.91 -24.91
C ASN A 476 19.19 -14.90 -26.39
N GLY A 477 18.64 -16.04 -26.84
CA GLY A 477 18.21 -16.25 -28.22
C GLY A 477 17.11 -15.29 -28.66
N THR A 478 17.10 -14.92 -29.94
CA THR A 478 16.09 -14.01 -30.50
C THR A 478 15.24 -14.64 -31.59
N ALA A 479 15.61 -15.82 -32.12
CA ALA A 479 14.87 -16.49 -33.18
C ALA A 479 13.60 -17.19 -32.66
N ASN A 480 12.63 -17.41 -33.57
CA ASN A 480 11.50 -18.29 -33.30
C ASN A 480 11.99 -19.66 -32.78
N PHE A 481 11.18 -20.26 -31.90
CA PHE A 481 11.43 -21.57 -31.29
C PHE A 481 12.54 -21.61 -30.23
N ALA A 482 13.21 -20.49 -29.94
CA ALA A 482 14.12 -20.42 -28.80
C ALA A 482 13.36 -20.75 -27.50
N LYS A 483 13.92 -21.67 -26.71
CA LYS A 483 13.26 -22.19 -25.50
C LYS A 483 13.41 -21.23 -24.33
N VAL A 484 12.52 -21.39 -23.36
CA VAL A 484 12.51 -20.61 -22.13
C VAL A 484 12.90 -21.50 -20.94
N GLN A 485 13.67 -20.96 -20.01
CA GLN A 485 14.23 -21.64 -18.86
C GLN A 485 14.19 -20.75 -17.62
N LEU A 486 14.49 -21.34 -16.45
CA LEU A 486 14.80 -20.60 -15.25
C LEU A 486 16.32 -20.34 -15.19
N TRP A 487 16.73 -19.10 -14.94
CA TRP A 487 18.15 -18.75 -14.86
C TRP A 487 18.43 -17.64 -13.83
N ASP A 488 19.66 -17.53 -13.36
CA ASP A 488 20.07 -16.40 -12.52
C ASP A 488 19.74 -15.05 -13.18
N CYS A 489 19.19 -14.14 -12.39
CA CYS A 489 18.84 -12.81 -12.87
C CYS A 489 20.11 -11.99 -13.17
N GLY A 490 20.12 -11.29 -14.30
CA GLY A 490 21.19 -10.42 -14.74
C GLY A 490 20.72 -9.38 -15.75
N PRO A 491 21.63 -8.61 -16.37
CA PRO A 491 21.27 -7.52 -17.28
C PRO A 491 20.87 -8.00 -18.69
N ALA A 492 20.68 -9.30 -18.92
CA ALA A 492 20.39 -9.86 -20.24
C ALA A 492 18.99 -9.49 -20.72
N GLY A 493 18.85 -8.97 -21.94
CA GLY A 493 17.54 -8.60 -22.48
C GLY A 493 16.61 -9.79 -22.73
N GLY A 494 17.12 -11.01 -22.79
CA GLY A 494 16.35 -12.25 -22.83
C GLY A 494 15.58 -12.59 -21.54
N GLN A 495 15.83 -11.85 -20.46
CA GLN A 495 15.10 -11.96 -19.19
C GLN A 495 14.03 -10.90 -19.02
N GLN A 496 13.88 -10.01 -20.01
CA GLN A 496 12.95 -8.89 -19.98
C GLN A 496 11.64 -9.29 -20.63
N TRP A 497 10.52 -9.04 -19.95
CA TRP A 497 9.19 -9.39 -20.42
C TRP A 497 8.24 -8.22 -20.19
N ARG A 498 7.47 -7.89 -21.23
CA ARG A 498 6.52 -6.80 -21.24
C ARG A 498 5.12 -7.35 -21.49
N PRO A 499 4.25 -7.37 -20.47
CA PRO A 499 2.84 -7.65 -20.64
C PRO A 499 2.22 -6.74 -21.70
N GLN A 500 1.37 -7.30 -22.56
CA GLN A 500 0.63 -6.59 -23.58
C GLN A 500 -0.86 -6.62 -23.25
N ALA A 501 -1.61 -5.59 -23.67
CA ALA A 501 -3.05 -5.48 -23.40
C ALA A 501 -3.87 -6.63 -24.02
N ASN A 502 -3.33 -7.33 -25.01
CA ASN A 502 -3.94 -8.50 -25.63
C ASN A 502 -3.63 -9.84 -24.91
N GLY A 503 -2.98 -9.79 -23.75
CA GLY A 503 -2.57 -10.95 -22.95
C GLY A 503 -1.22 -11.55 -23.32
N ALA A 504 -0.52 -11.00 -24.33
CA ALA A 504 0.79 -11.51 -24.71
C ALA A 504 1.90 -11.08 -23.74
N LEU A 505 2.89 -11.96 -23.54
CA LEU A 505 4.14 -11.64 -22.84
C LEU A 505 5.24 -11.43 -23.89
N LEU A 506 5.51 -10.17 -24.24
CA LEU A 506 6.52 -9.81 -25.25
C LEU A 506 7.91 -9.76 -24.60
N ASN A 507 8.92 -10.37 -25.22
CA ASN A 507 10.31 -10.09 -24.91
C ASN A 507 10.82 -8.93 -25.80
N PRO A 508 11.17 -7.75 -25.25
CA PRO A 508 11.54 -6.58 -26.05
C PRO A 508 12.80 -6.76 -26.90
N GLN A 509 13.77 -7.56 -26.45
CA GLN A 509 15.02 -7.80 -27.19
C GLN A 509 14.77 -8.57 -28.50
N SER A 510 13.91 -9.59 -28.45
CA SER A 510 13.62 -10.44 -29.60
C SER A 510 12.47 -9.93 -30.47
N GLY A 511 11.58 -9.09 -29.90
CA GLY A 511 10.33 -8.70 -30.55
C GLY A 511 9.28 -9.82 -30.61
N ARG A 512 9.47 -10.91 -29.85
CA ARG A 512 8.66 -12.14 -29.88
C ARG A 512 7.94 -12.38 -28.56
N CYS A 513 6.87 -13.17 -28.60
CA CYS A 513 6.00 -13.44 -27.47
C CYS A 513 6.25 -14.83 -26.88
N LEU A 514 6.04 -14.99 -25.56
CA LEU A 514 6.00 -16.31 -24.91
C LEU A 514 4.89 -17.15 -25.53
N ASP A 515 5.24 -18.35 -25.97
CA ASP A 515 4.42 -19.18 -26.84
C ASP A 515 4.40 -20.63 -26.35
N SER A 516 3.20 -21.22 -26.31
CA SER A 516 3.05 -22.66 -26.27
C SER A 516 3.18 -23.25 -27.68
N PRO A 517 4.19 -24.10 -27.95
CA PRO A 517 4.47 -24.60 -29.29
C PRO A 517 3.25 -25.27 -29.92
N SER A 518 2.86 -24.78 -31.11
CA SER A 518 1.71 -25.30 -31.87
C SER A 518 0.39 -25.31 -31.09
N GLY A 519 0.25 -24.47 -30.05
CA GLY A 519 -0.93 -24.44 -29.18
C GLY A 519 -1.09 -25.67 -28.29
N ALA A 520 -0.02 -26.42 -28.00
CA ALA A 520 -0.07 -27.59 -27.13
C ALA A 520 -0.51 -27.22 -25.69
N THR A 521 -1.23 -28.14 -25.04
CA THR A 521 -1.83 -27.92 -23.71
C THR A 521 -1.54 -29.06 -22.71
N THR A 522 -0.72 -30.03 -23.11
CA THR A 522 -0.33 -31.16 -22.26
C THR A 522 0.70 -30.76 -21.22
N ASP A 523 0.64 -31.37 -20.03
CA ASP A 523 1.65 -31.18 -18.98
C ASP A 523 3.03 -31.60 -19.50
N GLY A 524 4.06 -30.82 -19.17
CA GLY A 524 5.44 -30.99 -19.64
C GLY A 524 5.75 -30.30 -20.97
N THR A 525 4.79 -29.56 -21.55
CA THR A 525 5.03 -28.81 -22.79
C THR A 525 6.03 -27.67 -22.54
N LYS A 526 7.25 -27.80 -23.07
CA LYS A 526 8.31 -26.79 -22.93
C LYS A 526 8.03 -25.55 -23.79
N LEU A 527 7.94 -24.40 -23.13
CA LEU A 527 7.62 -23.14 -23.77
C LEU A 527 8.78 -22.59 -24.61
N GLN A 528 8.42 -21.67 -25.50
CA GLN A 528 9.34 -21.02 -26.42
C GLN A 528 8.95 -19.56 -26.62
N ILE A 529 9.76 -18.83 -27.39
CA ILE A 529 9.32 -17.58 -28.02
C ILE A 529 8.92 -17.82 -29.47
N TYR A 530 7.92 -17.10 -29.94
CA TYR A 530 7.50 -17.09 -31.33
C TYR A 530 6.98 -15.69 -31.73
N ASP A 531 6.95 -15.40 -33.02
CA ASP A 531 6.38 -14.15 -33.53
C ASP A 531 4.98 -13.92 -32.96
N CYS A 532 4.75 -12.71 -32.45
CA CYS A 532 3.49 -12.36 -31.81
C CYS A 532 2.35 -12.40 -32.83
N ASN A 533 1.42 -13.33 -32.68
CA ASN A 533 0.38 -13.63 -33.67
C ASN A 533 -1.05 -13.49 -33.14
N GLY A 534 -1.22 -13.13 -31.86
CA GLY A 534 -2.52 -12.88 -31.23
C GLY A 534 -3.35 -14.14 -30.97
N LEU A 535 -2.81 -15.33 -31.24
CA LEU A 535 -3.46 -16.61 -30.98
C LEU A 535 -3.48 -16.92 -29.49
N ASP A 536 -4.41 -17.79 -29.08
CA ASP A 536 -4.57 -18.17 -27.68
C ASP A 536 -3.32 -18.83 -27.10
N SER A 537 -2.48 -19.48 -27.92
CA SER A 537 -1.19 -20.08 -27.53
C SER A 537 -0.19 -19.09 -26.91
N GLN A 538 -0.45 -17.78 -27.06
CA GLN A 538 0.40 -16.69 -26.57
C GLN A 538 -0.31 -15.80 -25.53
N LYS A 539 -1.50 -16.18 -25.07
CA LYS A 539 -2.27 -15.38 -24.09
C LYS A 539 -2.09 -15.93 -22.69
N TRP A 540 -1.59 -15.08 -21.80
CA TRP A 540 -1.22 -15.40 -20.43
C TRP A 540 -1.94 -14.48 -19.46
N ASN A 541 -2.54 -15.07 -18.44
CA ASN A 541 -3.07 -14.38 -17.28
C ASN A 541 -1.95 -14.19 -16.25
N LEU A 542 -1.65 -12.95 -15.90
CA LEU A 542 -0.58 -12.60 -14.96
C LEU A 542 -1.14 -12.37 -13.54
N PRO A 543 -0.36 -12.67 -12.50
CA PRO A 543 -0.72 -12.34 -11.13
C PRO A 543 -0.85 -10.82 -10.93
N GLY A 544 -1.78 -10.41 -10.05
CA GLY A 544 -2.06 -9.01 -9.71
C GLY A 544 -2.55 -8.14 -10.86
N SER A 545 -3.50 -8.67 -11.64
CA SER A 545 -4.29 -7.87 -12.57
C SER A 545 -4.77 -6.57 -11.90
N PRO A 546 -4.53 -5.38 -12.48
CA PRO A 546 -4.89 -4.10 -11.89
C PRO A 546 -6.32 -4.11 -11.37
N THR A 547 -6.48 -3.87 -10.07
CA THR A 547 -7.79 -3.92 -9.40
C THR A 547 -8.10 -2.54 -8.84
N GLY A 548 -9.27 -2.02 -9.19
CA GLY A 548 -9.71 -0.70 -8.76
C GLY A 548 -11.01 -0.30 -9.44
N PRO A 549 -11.50 0.92 -9.24
CA PRO A 549 -12.67 1.41 -9.94
C PRO A 549 -12.40 1.63 -11.43
N ILE A 550 -13.33 1.16 -12.26
CA ILE A 550 -13.46 1.68 -13.63
C ILE A 550 -14.30 2.94 -13.53
N THR A 551 -13.69 4.08 -13.82
CA THR A 551 -14.34 5.39 -13.67
C THR A 551 -14.72 5.97 -15.02
N GLY A 552 -15.88 6.59 -15.11
CA GLY A 552 -16.40 7.21 -16.31
C GLY A 552 -17.93 7.33 -16.27
N PRO A 553 -18.55 7.91 -17.30
CA PRO A 553 -17.91 8.66 -18.38
C PRO A 553 -17.10 9.87 -17.86
N ALA A 554 -16.02 10.26 -18.55
CA ALA A 554 -14.96 11.15 -18.03
C ALA A 554 -15.43 12.49 -17.41
N ALA A 555 -16.56 13.06 -17.87
CA ALA A 555 -17.13 14.29 -17.32
C ALA A 555 -17.93 14.09 -16.02
N ALA A 556 -18.34 12.85 -15.70
CA ALA A 556 -19.21 12.53 -14.58
C ALA A 556 -18.48 11.97 -13.36
N GLY A 557 -17.29 11.38 -13.55
CA GLY A 557 -16.49 10.79 -12.46
C GLY A 557 -17.22 9.65 -11.71
N LYS A 558 -18.17 8.98 -12.38
CA LYS A 558 -18.94 7.86 -11.82
C LYS A 558 -18.15 6.54 -11.94
N CYS A 559 -18.62 5.51 -11.27
CA CYS A 559 -18.01 4.19 -11.29
C CYS A 559 -18.93 3.21 -12.03
N VAL A 560 -18.31 2.30 -12.78
CA VAL A 560 -18.97 1.07 -13.24
C VAL A 560 -19.26 0.23 -11.99
N ASP A 561 -20.52 -0.09 -11.76
CA ASP A 561 -21.04 -0.62 -10.50
C ASP A 561 -21.87 -1.88 -10.75
N VAL A 562 -21.69 -2.91 -9.92
CA VAL A 562 -22.58 -4.06 -9.87
C VAL A 562 -23.78 -3.71 -9.00
N ASP A 563 -24.96 -3.66 -9.59
CA ASP A 563 -26.18 -3.33 -8.86
C ASP A 563 -26.39 -4.28 -7.66
N THR A 564 -26.92 -3.72 -6.58
CA THR A 564 -27.08 -4.34 -5.24
C THR A 564 -25.78 -4.75 -4.54
N ASN A 565 -24.60 -4.56 -5.16
CA ASN A 565 -23.30 -4.91 -4.59
C ASN A 565 -23.22 -6.39 -4.11
N THR A 566 -23.82 -7.31 -4.87
CA THR A 566 -23.78 -8.75 -4.61
C THR A 566 -23.10 -9.52 -5.74
N SER A 567 -22.65 -10.73 -5.45
CA SER A 567 -22.02 -11.63 -6.43
C SER A 567 -23.03 -12.46 -7.23
N THR A 568 -24.27 -12.01 -7.40
CA THR A 568 -25.32 -12.80 -8.07
C THR A 568 -25.19 -12.67 -9.59
N SER A 569 -25.15 -13.80 -10.31
CA SER A 569 -25.15 -13.79 -11.78
C SER A 569 -26.47 -13.21 -12.29
N GLY A 570 -26.39 -12.27 -13.22
CA GLY A 570 -27.53 -11.51 -13.75
C GLY A 570 -27.71 -10.15 -13.11
N ASN A 571 -26.91 -9.79 -12.10
CA ASN A 571 -26.91 -8.43 -11.57
C ASN A 571 -26.59 -7.44 -12.69
N VAL A 572 -27.40 -6.39 -12.77
CA VAL A 572 -27.19 -5.35 -13.76
C VAL A 572 -25.88 -4.62 -13.45
N VAL A 573 -25.14 -4.25 -14.50
CA VAL A 573 -24.00 -3.35 -14.34
C VAL A 573 -24.45 -1.95 -14.73
N GLN A 574 -24.28 -1.01 -13.81
CA GLN A 574 -24.82 0.35 -13.87
C GLN A 574 -23.74 1.41 -13.64
N LEU A 575 -24.11 2.67 -13.84
CA LEU A 575 -23.38 3.81 -13.29
C LEU A 575 -23.84 4.09 -11.87
N TRP A 576 -22.87 4.30 -10.99
CA TRP A 576 -23.15 4.74 -9.63
C TRP A 576 -22.08 5.71 -9.14
N THR A 577 -22.43 6.53 -8.15
CA THR A 577 -21.47 7.36 -7.44
C THR A 577 -20.35 6.49 -6.87
N CYS A 578 -19.09 6.84 -7.17
CA CYS A 578 -17.95 6.11 -6.64
C CYS A 578 -17.94 6.16 -5.10
N ASN A 579 -18.09 5.01 -4.47
CA ASN A 579 -18.22 4.86 -3.02
C ASN A 579 -17.28 3.78 -2.45
N GLY A 580 -16.50 3.12 -3.31
CA GLY A 580 -15.46 2.17 -2.92
C GLY A 580 -15.98 0.79 -2.53
N VAL A 581 -17.26 0.50 -2.72
CA VAL A 581 -17.82 -0.83 -2.42
C VAL A 581 -17.22 -1.92 -3.33
N PRO A 582 -17.19 -3.19 -2.89
CA PRO A 582 -16.61 -4.29 -3.68
C PRO A 582 -17.15 -4.41 -5.11
N GLY A 583 -18.42 -4.08 -5.35
CA GLY A 583 -19.08 -4.08 -6.66
C GLY A 583 -18.60 -2.98 -7.62
N GLN A 584 -17.77 -2.05 -7.14
CA GLN A 584 -17.06 -1.08 -7.96
C GLN A 584 -15.58 -1.43 -8.13
N GLN A 585 -15.09 -2.49 -7.49
CA GLN A 585 -13.70 -2.91 -7.62
C GLN A 585 -13.58 -3.94 -8.75
N TRP A 586 -13.03 -3.50 -9.87
CA TRP A 586 -12.87 -4.31 -11.07
C TRP A 586 -11.41 -4.69 -11.27
N SER A 587 -11.15 -5.96 -11.52
CA SER A 587 -9.85 -6.49 -11.91
C SER A 587 -9.78 -6.60 -13.43
N LEU A 588 -8.82 -5.90 -14.03
CA LEU A 588 -8.54 -5.99 -15.46
C LEU A 588 -7.59 -7.15 -15.73
N ALA A 589 -8.15 -8.30 -16.10
CA ALA A 589 -7.36 -9.47 -16.35
C ALA A 589 -6.80 -9.50 -17.77
N THR A 590 -5.70 -10.23 -17.89
CA THR A 590 -4.93 -10.33 -19.12
C THR A 590 -5.53 -11.32 -20.14
N ASP A 591 -6.55 -12.09 -19.75
CA ASP A 591 -7.45 -12.81 -20.66
C ASP A 591 -8.52 -11.91 -21.32
N GLY A 592 -8.42 -10.60 -21.10
CA GLY A 592 -9.35 -9.61 -21.63
C GLY A 592 -10.66 -9.56 -20.88
N LYS A 593 -10.83 -10.29 -19.77
CA LYS A 593 -12.04 -10.17 -18.95
C LYS A 593 -11.86 -9.10 -17.88
N ILE A 594 -12.93 -8.36 -17.66
CA ILE A 594 -13.04 -7.39 -16.56
C ILE A 594 -13.85 -8.06 -15.46
N ARG A 595 -13.32 -8.16 -14.24
CA ARG A 595 -13.90 -8.99 -13.18
C ARG A 595 -14.29 -8.23 -11.92
N ALA A 596 -15.43 -8.54 -11.34
CA ALA A 596 -15.84 -8.13 -9.99
C ALA A 596 -16.45 -9.34 -9.27
N PHE A 597 -16.23 -9.48 -7.97
CA PHE A 597 -16.70 -10.64 -7.18
C PHE A 597 -16.30 -12.02 -7.75
N GLY A 598 -15.19 -12.11 -8.49
CA GLY A 598 -14.79 -13.34 -9.20
C GLY A 598 -15.65 -13.70 -10.42
N LYS A 599 -16.56 -12.82 -10.83
CA LYS A 599 -17.42 -12.90 -12.03
C LYS A 599 -17.01 -11.86 -13.06
N CYS A 600 -17.58 -11.93 -14.25
CA CYS A 600 -17.15 -11.17 -15.42
C CYS A 600 -18.19 -10.11 -15.82
N LEU A 601 -17.70 -8.96 -16.29
CA LEU A 601 -18.49 -7.98 -17.04
C LEU A 601 -18.94 -8.62 -18.35
N ASP A 602 -20.23 -8.83 -18.50
CA ASP A 602 -20.84 -9.70 -19.50
C ASP A 602 -21.89 -8.94 -20.30
N ILE A 603 -21.89 -9.10 -21.62
CA ILE A 603 -23.00 -8.64 -22.46
C ILE A 603 -24.13 -9.65 -22.36
N VAL A 604 -25.31 -9.18 -21.95
CA VAL A 604 -26.50 -10.02 -21.73
C VAL A 604 -26.77 -10.89 -22.95
N GLY A 605 -26.82 -12.21 -22.74
CA GLY A 605 -27.13 -13.20 -23.77
C GLY A 605 -26.09 -13.28 -24.89
N ASN A 606 -24.87 -12.80 -24.67
CA ASN A 606 -23.82 -12.71 -25.68
C ASN A 606 -24.24 -11.87 -26.90
N GLY A 607 -25.16 -10.91 -26.70
CA GLY A 607 -25.74 -10.11 -27.77
C GLY A 607 -24.71 -9.22 -28.46
N THR A 608 -25.01 -8.84 -29.70
CA THR A 608 -24.13 -7.98 -30.51
C THR A 608 -24.79 -6.68 -30.93
N ALA A 609 -26.10 -6.50 -30.75
CA ALA A 609 -26.82 -5.30 -31.19
C ALA A 609 -26.54 -4.10 -30.28
N ASN A 610 -26.67 -2.88 -30.82
CA ASN A 610 -26.72 -1.66 -30.02
C ASN A 610 -27.81 -1.78 -28.94
N PHE A 611 -27.57 -1.13 -27.80
CA PHE A 611 -28.46 -1.10 -26.64
C PHE A 611 -28.57 -2.41 -25.85
N THR A 612 -27.81 -3.45 -26.23
CA THR A 612 -27.73 -4.66 -25.40
C THR A 612 -27.10 -4.30 -24.06
N LYS A 613 -27.76 -4.65 -22.96
CA LYS A 613 -27.29 -4.36 -21.60
C LYS A 613 -26.07 -5.19 -21.24
N VAL A 614 -25.33 -4.70 -20.25
CA VAL A 614 -24.27 -5.45 -19.58
C VAL A 614 -24.69 -5.86 -18.17
N GLN A 615 -24.15 -6.97 -17.71
CA GLN A 615 -24.45 -7.59 -16.43
C GLN A 615 -23.19 -8.21 -15.82
N LEU A 616 -23.28 -8.60 -14.56
CA LEU A 616 -22.31 -9.48 -13.92
C LEU A 616 -22.71 -10.93 -14.19
N TRP A 617 -21.80 -11.75 -14.70
CA TRP A 617 -22.10 -13.16 -14.98
C TRP A 617 -20.93 -14.09 -14.69
N ASP A 618 -21.24 -15.38 -14.51
CA ASP A 618 -20.22 -16.42 -14.39
C ASP A 618 -19.25 -16.37 -15.57
N CYS A 619 -17.96 -16.33 -15.26
CA CYS A 619 -16.92 -16.27 -16.26
C CYS A 619 -16.87 -17.57 -17.08
N GLY A 620 -17.08 -17.47 -18.40
CA GLY A 620 -17.09 -18.60 -19.33
C GLY A 620 -16.36 -18.29 -20.64
N PRO A 621 -16.45 -19.13 -21.66
CA PRO A 621 -15.76 -18.93 -22.94
C PRO A 621 -16.47 -17.91 -23.88
N ALA A 622 -17.58 -17.30 -23.45
CA ALA A 622 -18.36 -16.39 -24.28
C ALA A 622 -17.58 -15.11 -24.63
N GLY A 623 -17.56 -14.73 -25.92
CA GLY A 623 -16.84 -13.53 -26.38
C GLY A 623 -17.46 -12.22 -25.89
N GLY A 624 -18.72 -12.23 -25.43
CA GLY A 624 -19.40 -11.12 -24.76
C GLY A 624 -18.81 -10.74 -23.40
N GLN A 625 -17.85 -11.52 -22.88
CA GLN A 625 -17.11 -11.23 -21.65
C GLN A 625 -15.71 -10.66 -21.88
N ILE A 626 -15.33 -10.49 -23.15
CA ILE A 626 -14.00 -10.01 -23.53
C ILE A 626 -14.07 -8.51 -23.81
N TRP A 627 -13.21 -7.74 -23.16
CA TRP A 627 -13.13 -6.29 -23.24
C TRP A 627 -11.69 -5.86 -23.48
N GLN A 628 -11.50 -4.91 -24.36
CA GLN A 628 -10.22 -4.36 -24.75
C GLN A 628 -10.20 -2.85 -24.48
N PRO A 629 -9.50 -2.41 -23.43
CA PRO A 629 -9.23 -1.00 -23.21
C PRO A 629 -8.48 -0.40 -24.40
N GLN A 630 -8.98 0.73 -24.88
CA GLN A 630 -8.43 1.47 -26.01
C GLN A 630 -7.70 2.72 -25.52
N ALA A 631 -6.71 3.19 -26.28
CA ALA A 631 -5.92 4.38 -25.94
C ALA A 631 -6.76 5.67 -25.83
N ASN A 632 -7.94 5.70 -26.48
CA ASN A 632 -8.90 6.80 -26.40
C ASN A 632 -9.85 6.72 -25.18
N GLY A 633 -9.67 5.75 -24.29
CA GLY A 633 -10.51 5.49 -23.12
C GLY A 633 -11.72 4.58 -23.39
N ALA A 634 -11.94 4.10 -24.62
CA ALA A 634 -13.05 3.19 -24.87
C ALA A 634 -12.79 1.78 -24.31
N LEU A 635 -13.85 1.09 -23.88
CA LEU A 635 -13.83 -0.33 -23.57
C LEU A 635 -14.53 -1.09 -24.70
N LEU A 636 -13.76 -1.60 -25.66
CA LEU A 636 -14.27 -2.31 -26.83
C LEU A 636 -14.55 -3.78 -26.49
N ASN A 637 -15.73 -4.29 -26.84
CA ASN A 637 -15.97 -5.72 -26.90
C ASN A 637 -15.72 -6.23 -28.35
N PRO A 638 -14.67 -7.05 -28.59
CA PRO A 638 -14.28 -7.43 -29.95
C PRO A 638 -15.32 -8.31 -30.68
N GLN A 639 -16.12 -9.08 -29.96
CA GLN A 639 -17.14 -9.95 -30.57
C GLN A 639 -18.28 -9.13 -31.18
N SER A 640 -18.75 -8.10 -30.46
CA SER A 640 -19.83 -7.22 -30.92
C SER A 640 -19.33 -6.09 -31.82
N GLY A 641 -18.05 -5.74 -31.75
CA GLY A 641 -17.48 -4.55 -32.41
C GLY A 641 -17.94 -3.23 -31.77
N ARG A 642 -18.48 -3.28 -30.54
CA ARG A 642 -19.12 -2.16 -29.85
C ARG A 642 -18.43 -1.84 -28.53
N CYS A 643 -18.65 -0.63 -28.04
CA CYS A 643 -18.01 -0.11 -26.85
C CYS A 643 -18.98 -0.07 -25.67
N LEU A 644 -18.47 -0.21 -24.44
CA LEU A 644 -19.24 0.05 -23.23
C LEU A 644 -19.70 1.52 -23.22
N ASP A 645 -20.99 1.71 -22.99
CA ASP A 645 -21.68 2.97 -23.24
C ASP A 645 -22.65 3.29 -22.10
N ALA A 646 -22.59 4.55 -21.64
CA ALA A 646 -23.62 5.15 -20.81
C ALA A 646 -24.78 5.65 -21.72
N PRO A 647 -25.97 5.03 -21.67
CA PRO A 647 -27.05 5.33 -22.61
C PRO A 647 -27.41 6.82 -22.65
N ASN A 648 -27.44 7.39 -23.87
CA ASN A 648 -27.78 8.79 -24.10
C ASN A 648 -26.89 9.79 -23.32
N GLY A 649 -25.71 9.37 -22.87
CA GLY A 649 -24.85 10.17 -22.01
C GLY A 649 -25.43 10.43 -20.62
N ALA A 650 -26.34 9.58 -20.14
CA ALA A 650 -26.88 9.68 -18.78
C ALA A 650 -25.78 9.48 -17.73
N THR A 651 -25.82 10.30 -16.68
CA THR A 651 -24.83 10.32 -15.58
C THR A 651 -25.48 10.14 -14.21
N VAL A 652 -26.76 9.81 -14.18
CA VAL A 652 -27.52 9.57 -12.95
C VAL A 652 -27.22 8.20 -12.37
N ASP A 653 -27.21 8.09 -11.05
CA ASP A 653 -27.04 6.81 -10.36
C ASP A 653 -28.18 5.86 -10.72
N GLY A 654 -27.85 4.60 -10.96
CA GLY A 654 -28.80 3.59 -11.44
C GLY A 654 -28.93 3.52 -12.96
N THR A 655 -28.06 4.19 -13.71
CA THR A 655 -28.07 4.10 -15.18
C THR A 655 -27.49 2.77 -15.63
N ASP A 656 -28.32 1.84 -16.09
CA ASP A 656 -27.89 0.57 -16.68
C ASP A 656 -26.99 0.76 -17.90
N LEU A 657 -25.76 0.26 -17.83
CA LEU A 657 -24.81 0.31 -18.93
C LEU A 657 -25.20 -0.63 -20.07
N GLN A 658 -24.74 -0.28 -21.27
CA GLN A 658 -25.03 -1.03 -22.49
C GLN A 658 -23.81 -1.08 -23.40
N ILE A 659 -23.92 -1.82 -24.49
CA ILE A 659 -23.02 -1.67 -25.64
C ILE A 659 -23.64 -0.79 -26.72
N TYR A 660 -22.81 0.05 -27.33
CA TYR A 660 -23.20 0.89 -28.46
C TYR A 660 -22.03 1.05 -29.45
N ASP A 661 -22.32 1.43 -30.68
CA ASP A 661 -21.30 1.69 -31.70
C ASP A 661 -20.26 2.68 -31.16
N CYS A 662 -18.99 2.33 -31.31
CA CYS A 662 -17.88 3.12 -30.81
C CYS A 662 -17.82 4.47 -31.54
N ASN A 663 -18.11 5.56 -30.85
CA ASN A 663 -18.26 6.90 -31.44
C ASN A 663 -17.26 7.93 -30.89
N GLY A 664 -16.44 7.56 -29.90
CA GLY A 664 -15.39 8.40 -29.32
C GLY A 664 -15.91 9.55 -28.46
N LEU A 665 -17.21 9.60 -28.19
CA LEU A 665 -17.84 10.61 -27.33
C LEU A 665 -17.63 10.26 -25.85
N ASP A 666 -17.79 11.26 -25.00
CA ASP A 666 -17.59 11.14 -23.54
C ASP A 666 -18.36 10.00 -22.86
N PRO A 667 -19.61 9.64 -23.24
CA PRO A 667 -20.35 8.52 -22.67
C PRO A 667 -19.66 7.14 -22.78
N GLN A 668 -18.61 7.04 -23.60
CA GLN A 668 -17.83 5.82 -23.84
C GLN A 668 -16.38 5.93 -23.33
N LYS A 669 -16.02 7.00 -22.62
CA LYS A 669 -14.67 7.20 -22.10
C LYS A 669 -14.55 6.74 -20.65
N TRP A 670 -13.80 5.66 -20.47
CA TRP A 670 -13.56 4.99 -19.20
C TRP A 670 -12.08 5.02 -18.85
N LYS A 671 -11.79 5.25 -17.57
CA LYS A 671 -10.47 5.07 -16.98
C LYS A 671 -10.50 3.76 -16.20
N VAL A 672 -9.74 2.78 -16.69
CA VAL A 672 -9.55 1.48 -16.03
C VAL A 672 -8.45 1.56 -14.97
N PRO A 673 -8.44 0.64 -14.00
CA PRO A 673 -7.31 0.43 -13.10
C PRO A 673 -6.04 0.10 -13.89
N LEU A 674 -4.91 0.69 -13.50
CA LEU A 674 -3.60 0.50 -14.14
C LEU A 674 -2.66 -0.33 -13.27
#